data_AF-A0A538GJ79-F1
#
_entry.id   AF-A0A538GJ79-F1
#
_cell.length_a   1.000
_cell.length_b   1.000
_cell.length_c   1.000
_cell.angle_alpha   90.00
_cell.angle_beta   90.00
_cell.angle_gamma   90.00
#
_symmetry.space_group_name_H-M   'P 1'
#
loop_
_entity.id
_entity.type
_entity.pdbx_description
1 polymer ?
#
loop_
_entity_poly.entity_id
_entity_poly.type
_entity_poly.pdbx_seq_one_letter_code
_entity_poly.pdbx_strand_id
1 'polypeptide(L)'
;MPLDDMTVPEEGSYNSVWPSIYPEILKLVSEHRSTIVFVNNRRLAERLALRLNELHWENGRGGEAATASNAASQATPREDRDEPVEIARAHHGSLAREQRLDVEELLKKGEIPCLVATSSLELGIDMGAVDLVIQVESPKSVARGLQRIGRAGHELGAVSKGRIFPKFRADLLEAAVVAKQMREGAIEETVIPRNPLDVLAQQIVAICADEEIEVGELHQLVRRAYPFAELSRVQLENVLDMLAGRYPSDEFAELRPRIVWDRTAGVVRGRQGARRLAVTNAGTIPDRGLFGVHLVDGGGRVGELDEEMVYEARAGQTFLLGASTWRIEEITRDRVLVSPAPGVPGAVPFWRGEGVGRPYELGEAVGAVTRAVLALSQAKALETLRQEHALDERAANNLLGFLREQEAATRAVPSDRTVVVERFRDEIGDWRLCILTPFGARVHAPWALALAARVRESLGLDANAIWSDDGIAIHLPDADAAPPSDLVLIDPEEIEDLVVNEVGDSALFGARFRENAARALLIPRRRPDQRTPLWQQRLKAQSLLQVARKYPAFPVILETYRECLQDVFDLPSLKRLLQGLRSRQLDLVDVETPSASPYSASLLFDYVATYMYEDDTPPAERRAQALSLDRELLRELLGQEELRDLLDADAVEEVESQLRGEPRNPDELHDLLRLRGDRAPGEYDEAFAAILVAERRALQLRVAGEERLIAAEDAGRYRDALGVMPPSGLPDVYLEGGEQPLRGLVLRYAKGRGPFTTAQANERFGIDVESVLHELEREELLVRGELRPGGVEREWCDPDVLRRLRRASLAALRKEVEPAEQASLGRFLPSWHGIDRRASLREALVPLQALALPVSLWESEVLPRRVPGYAPAQLDQLCASGEVVWVGAGLDRVAVYFREDAPVLGQVAGADRPEGELHDRLREALAGNALFWFDLLAETGLETEQALPALWDLVWAGEVTNDAWQPLRAGRRYGVPKPQRRPRRFSRRRANEITATQGRWSRTSCATVYARRGFRVATGRSTAS
;
A
#
# COMPACT_ATOMS: atom_id res chain seq x y z
N MET A 1 -3.73 -24.29 6.25
CA MET A 1 -5.19 -24.42 6.27
C MET A 1 -5.75 -23.13 6.86
N PRO A 2 -6.77 -22.50 6.24
CA PRO A 2 -7.38 -21.32 6.82
C PRO A 2 -8.29 -21.76 7.97
N LEU A 3 -8.08 -21.22 9.17
CA LEU A 3 -9.01 -21.38 10.28
C LEU A 3 -9.99 -20.21 10.21
N ASP A 4 -11.27 -20.55 10.00
CA ASP A 4 -12.43 -19.71 10.24
C ASP A 4 -12.46 -19.33 11.73
N ASP A 5 -12.35 -18.04 12.04
CA ASP A 5 -12.89 -17.52 13.29
C ASP A 5 -13.37 -16.06 13.11
N MET A 6 -14.50 -15.94 12.43
CA MET A 6 -15.30 -14.70 12.31
C MET A 6 -16.75 -14.96 12.70
N THR A 7 -17.00 -15.96 13.56
CA THR A 7 -18.33 -16.24 14.11
C THR A 7 -18.49 -15.61 15.48
N VAL A 8 -19.65 -14.96 15.67
CA VAL A 8 -20.16 -14.44 16.94
C VAL A 8 -20.01 -15.51 18.03
N PRO A 9 -19.50 -15.20 19.24
CA PRO A 9 -19.32 -16.22 20.28
C PRO A 9 -20.67 -16.78 20.72
N GLU A 10 -20.82 -18.10 20.65
CA GLU A 10 -21.90 -18.82 21.34
C GLU A 10 -21.74 -18.69 22.87
N GLU A 11 -22.87 -18.75 23.58
CA GLU A 11 -23.02 -18.54 25.02
C GLU A 11 -21.98 -19.32 25.86
N GLY A 12 -21.07 -18.62 26.55
CA GLY A 12 -20.20 -19.24 27.56
C GLY A 12 -18.80 -18.65 27.81
N SER A 13 -18.36 -17.58 27.15
CA SER A 13 -17.03 -16.99 27.39
C SER A 13 -17.07 -15.48 27.65
N TYR A 14 -17.06 -15.09 28.94
CA TYR A 14 -16.89 -13.69 29.36
C TYR A 14 -15.41 -13.28 29.33
N ASN A 15 -14.78 -13.18 28.14
CA ASN A 15 -13.36 -12.81 27.99
C ASN A 15 -13.09 -11.32 27.70
N SER A 16 -14.05 -10.41 27.98
CA SER A 16 -13.91 -8.99 27.69
C SER A 16 -14.63 -8.12 28.71
N VAL A 17 -14.02 -6.98 29.11
CA VAL A 17 -14.64 -6.00 30.03
C VAL A 17 -15.69 -5.13 29.33
N TRP A 18 -15.63 -5.05 27.99
CA TRP A 18 -16.45 -4.15 27.17
C TRP A 18 -17.97 -4.34 27.32
N PRO A 19 -18.52 -5.57 27.41
CA PRO A 19 -19.95 -5.79 27.66
C PRO A 19 -20.45 -5.16 28.97
N SER A 20 -19.57 -4.92 29.95
CA SER A 20 -19.91 -4.18 31.18
C SER A 20 -19.68 -2.68 31.07
N ILE A 21 -18.72 -2.23 30.25
CA ILE A 21 -18.40 -0.79 30.09
C ILE A 21 -19.44 -0.10 29.19
N TYR A 22 -19.83 -0.70 28.06
CA TYR A 22 -20.71 -0.03 27.10
C TYR A 22 -22.06 0.39 27.70
N PRO A 23 -22.79 -0.47 28.47
CA PRO A 23 -24.06 -0.08 29.07
C PRO A 23 -23.93 1.06 30.08
N GLU A 24 -22.85 1.09 30.87
CA GLU A 24 -22.60 2.17 31.84
C GLU A 24 -22.28 3.50 31.14
N ILE A 25 -21.50 3.48 30.06
CA ILE A 25 -21.26 4.68 29.24
C ILE A 25 -22.58 5.18 28.63
N LEU A 26 -23.38 4.29 28.06
CA LEU A 26 -24.67 4.65 27.45
C LEU A 26 -25.64 5.24 28.50
N LYS A 27 -25.66 4.67 29.70
CA LYS A 27 -26.45 5.20 30.82
C LYS A 27 -26.00 6.62 31.19
N LEU A 28 -24.70 6.84 31.38
CA LEU A 28 -24.17 8.17 31.69
C LEU A 28 -24.47 9.20 30.60
N VAL A 29 -24.35 8.81 29.33
CA VAL A 29 -24.72 9.64 28.18
C VAL A 29 -26.21 10.03 28.25
N SER A 30 -27.08 9.10 28.60
CA SER A 30 -28.53 9.33 28.69
C SER A 30 -28.95 10.19 29.88
N GLU A 31 -28.12 10.28 30.92
CA GLU A 31 -28.33 11.10 32.12
C GLU A 31 -27.85 12.56 31.95
N HIS A 32 -27.15 12.87 30.86
CA HIS A 32 -26.51 14.16 30.61
C HIS A 32 -27.00 14.78 29.29
N ARG A 33 -26.88 16.11 29.14
CA ARG A 33 -27.32 16.79 27.91
C ARG A 33 -26.40 16.48 26.74
N SER A 34 -25.09 16.59 26.96
CA SER A 34 -24.09 16.31 25.94
C SER A 34 -22.81 15.82 26.59
N THR A 35 -22.34 14.66 26.14
CA THR A 35 -21.16 13.98 26.67
C THR A 35 -20.06 13.90 25.63
N ILE A 36 -18.82 14.20 26.02
CA ILE A 36 -17.65 13.84 25.20
C ILE A 36 -16.99 12.59 25.79
N VAL A 37 -16.79 11.57 24.97
CA VAL A 37 -16.07 10.35 25.33
C VAL A 37 -14.69 10.37 24.67
N PHE A 38 -13.64 10.66 25.43
CA PHE A 38 -12.27 10.60 24.94
C PHE A 38 -11.71 9.18 24.95
N VAL A 39 -11.00 8.83 23.88
CA VAL A 39 -10.27 7.57 23.70
C VAL A 39 -8.85 7.84 23.19
N ASN A 40 -7.93 6.92 23.46
CA ASN A 40 -6.52 7.11 23.10
C ASN A 40 -6.18 6.78 21.63
N ASN A 41 -7.05 6.08 20.91
CA ASN A 41 -6.81 5.72 19.51
C ASN A 41 -8.08 5.82 18.64
N ARG A 42 -7.88 6.03 17.33
CA ARG A 42 -8.95 6.25 16.34
C ARG A 42 -9.87 5.03 16.20
N ARG A 43 -9.30 3.83 16.20
CA ARG A 43 -10.03 2.55 16.13
C ARG A 43 -11.05 2.39 17.24
N LEU A 44 -10.67 2.76 18.47
CA LEU A 44 -11.56 2.70 19.60
C LEU A 44 -12.68 3.74 19.51
N ALA A 45 -12.41 4.92 18.91
CA ALA A 45 -13.43 5.96 18.75
C ALA A 45 -14.58 5.47 17.87
N GLU A 46 -14.23 4.93 16.69
CA GLU A 46 -15.18 4.34 15.74
C GLU A 46 -15.96 3.18 16.35
N ARG A 47 -15.24 2.23 16.98
CA ARG A 47 -15.85 1.06 17.60
C ARG A 47 -16.82 1.42 18.72
N LEU A 48 -16.44 2.37 19.57
CA LEU A 48 -17.26 2.77 20.72
C LEU A 48 -18.50 3.54 20.27
N ALA A 49 -18.38 4.46 19.30
CA ALA A 49 -19.53 5.18 18.75
C ALA A 49 -20.55 4.21 18.14
N LEU A 50 -20.10 3.26 17.31
CA LEU A 50 -20.97 2.24 16.73
C LEU A 50 -21.68 1.40 17.81
N ARG A 51 -20.93 0.90 18.79
CA ARG A 51 -21.50 0.04 19.85
C ARG A 51 -22.52 0.76 20.72
N LEU A 52 -22.30 2.06 21.00
CA LEU A 52 -23.28 2.87 21.72
C LEU A 52 -24.57 3.06 20.90
N ASN A 53 -24.47 3.26 19.59
CA ASN A 53 -25.63 3.36 18.69
C ASN A 53 -26.40 2.04 18.62
N GLU A 54 -25.70 0.90 18.47
CA GLU A 54 -26.32 -0.43 18.45
C GLU A 54 -27.07 -0.74 19.75
N LEU A 55 -26.43 -0.51 20.91
CA LEU A 55 -27.06 -0.75 22.21
C LEU A 55 -28.25 0.18 22.48
N HIS A 56 -28.18 1.43 22.03
CA HIS A 56 -29.30 2.36 22.15
C HIS A 56 -30.50 1.89 21.33
N TRP A 57 -30.27 1.42 20.10
CA TRP A 57 -31.29 0.86 19.24
C TRP A 57 -31.92 -0.41 19.82
N GLU A 58 -31.12 -1.31 20.39
CA GLU A 58 -31.59 -2.52 21.07
C GLU A 58 -32.47 -2.19 22.29
N ASN A 59 -32.04 -1.25 23.13
CA ASN A 59 -32.81 -0.80 24.30
C ASN A 59 -34.13 -0.13 23.92
N GLY A 60 -34.19 0.60 22.79
CA GLY A 60 -35.42 1.19 22.27
C GLY A 60 -36.47 0.14 21.88
N ARG A 61 -36.06 -0.97 21.27
CA ARG A 61 -36.95 -2.08 20.89
C ARG A 61 -37.42 -2.92 22.08
N GLY A 62 -36.60 -3.08 23.11
CA GLY A 62 -36.94 -3.80 24.34
C GLY A 62 -38.06 -3.13 25.15
N GLY A 63 -38.22 -1.80 25.04
CA GLY A 63 -39.27 -1.04 25.72
C GLY A 63 -40.67 -1.26 25.14
N GLU A 64 -40.80 -1.38 23.82
CA GLU A 64 -42.11 -1.56 23.17
C GLU A 64 -42.68 -2.98 23.33
N ALA A 65 -41.81 -4.00 23.43
CA ALA A 65 -42.23 -5.38 23.64
C ALA A 65 -42.85 -5.63 25.03
N ALA A 66 -42.50 -4.83 26.04
CA ALA A 66 -43.01 -4.97 27.41
C ALA A 66 -44.39 -4.33 27.64
N THR A 67 -44.84 -3.43 26.75
CA THR A 67 -46.16 -2.77 26.83
C THR A 67 -47.21 -3.34 25.88
N ALA A 68 -46.84 -4.29 25.01
CA ALA A 68 -47.72 -4.86 23.98
C ALA A 68 -48.27 -6.26 24.30
N SER A 69 -48.22 -6.73 25.56
CA SER A 69 -48.96 -7.93 25.98
C SER A 69 -50.35 -7.56 26.51
N ASN A 70 -51.25 -7.15 25.61
CA ASN A 70 -52.71 -7.36 25.67
C ASN A 70 -53.45 -6.49 24.66
N ALA A 71 -53.38 -6.85 23.37
CA ALA A 71 -54.49 -6.69 22.43
C ALA A 71 -54.13 -7.42 21.12
N ALA A 72 -54.74 -8.58 20.88
CA ALA A 72 -54.72 -9.20 19.57
C ALA A 72 -55.72 -8.46 18.66
N SER A 73 -55.25 -7.86 17.57
CA SER A 73 -56.02 -7.73 16.33
C SER A 73 -55.16 -7.18 15.18
N GLN A 74 -55.04 -8.00 14.13
CA GLN A 74 -54.89 -7.65 12.71
C GLN A 74 -54.61 -6.17 12.38
N ALA A 75 -53.35 -5.86 12.05
CA ALA A 75 -53.00 -4.74 11.19
C ALA A 75 -51.75 -5.10 10.37
N THR A 76 -51.81 -4.79 9.08
CA THR A 76 -50.74 -4.88 8.07
C THR A 76 -49.45 -4.21 8.55
N PRO A 77 -48.25 -4.72 8.17
CA PRO A 77 -47.01 -4.02 8.48
C PRO A 77 -46.99 -2.70 7.72
N ARG A 78 -47.03 -1.58 8.45
CA ARG A 78 -46.70 -0.26 7.91
C ARG A 78 -45.19 -0.18 7.77
N GLU A 79 -44.73 0.03 6.54
CA GLU A 79 -43.37 0.47 6.22
C GLU A 79 -43.22 1.96 6.57
N ASP A 80 -43.18 2.30 7.86
CA ASP A 80 -42.59 3.57 8.28
C ASP A 80 -41.17 3.26 8.77
N ARG A 81 -40.20 3.60 7.92
CA ARG A 81 -38.77 3.55 8.25
C ARG A 81 -38.47 4.70 9.21
N ASP A 82 -38.65 4.47 10.51
CA ASP A 82 -37.98 5.31 11.50
C ASP A 82 -36.48 5.07 11.36
N GLU A 83 -35.76 6.07 10.84
CA GLU A 83 -34.31 6.06 10.82
C GLU A 83 -33.80 5.94 12.26
N PRO A 84 -32.84 5.05 12.55
CA PRO A 84 -32.28 4.90 13.88
C PRO A 84 -31.70 6.22 14.36
N VAL A 85 -32.22 6.74 15.47
CA VAL A 85 -31.69 7.95 16.12
C VAL A 85 -30.27 7.65 16.61
N GLU A 86 -29.28 8.23 15.96
CA GLU A 86 -27.87 8.13 16.36
C GLU A 86 -27.66 8.85 17.69
N ILE A 87 -27.24 8.12 18.73
CA ILE A 87 -26.93 8.71 20.04
C ILE A 87 -25.47 9.18 20.13
N ALA A 88 -24.57 8.56 19.36
CA ALA A 88 -23.13 8.79 19.41
C ALA A 88 -22.53 8.95 18.01
N ARG A 89 -21.61 9.91 17.85
CA ARG A 89 -20.77 10.06 16.65
C ARG A 89 -19.29 9.94 16.98
N ALA A 90 -18.46 9.63 15.98
CA ALA A 90 -17.00 9.60 16.14
C ALA A 90 -16.36 10.92 15.67
N HIS A 91 -15.27 11.33 16.32
CA HIS A 91 -14.49 12.52 15.94
C HIS A 91 -12.97 12.31 16.06
N HIS A 92 -12.27 12.32 14.93
CA HIS A 92 -10.81 12.21 14.90
C HIS A 92 -10.21 12.82 13.64
N GLY A 93 -8.89 13.03 13.65
CA GLY A 93 -8.17 13.71 12.57
C GLY A 93 -8.33 13.11 11.17
N SER A 94 -8.65 11.81 11.05
CA SER A 94 -8.89 11.18 9.74
C SER A 94 -10.23 11.56 9.10
N LEU A 95 -11.15 12.25 9.80
CA LEU A 95 -12.41 12.69 9.21
C LEU A 95 -12.18 13.97 8.39
N ALA A 96 -12.93 14.10 7.29
CA ALA A 96 -12.91 15.32 6.49
C ALA A 96 -13.24 16.56 7.32
N ARG A 97 -12.62 17.68 6.97
CA ARG A 97 -12.78 18.95 7.70
C ARG A 97 -14.25 19.39 7.78
N GLU A 98 -14.99 19.27 6.69
CA GLU A 98 -16.41 19.65 6.63
C GLU A 98 -17.23 18.83 7.63
N GLN A 99 -17.08 17.50 7.61
CA GLN A 99 -17.74 16.61 8.57
C GLN A 99 -17.34 16.90 10.03
N ARG A 100 -16.07 17.23 10.29
CA ARG A 100 -15.62 17.63 11.63
C ARG A 100 -16.30 18.91 12.10
N LEU A 101 -16.34 19.95 11.26
CA LEU A 101 -17.01 21.21 11.57
C LEU A 101 -18.51 21.02 11.81
N ASP A 102 -19.17 20.21 11.00
CA ASP A 102 -20.59 19.92 11.17
C ASP A 102 -20.87 19.24 12.52
N VAL A 103 -20.07 18.22 12.86
CA VAL A 103 -20.19 17.50 14.14
C VAL A 103 -19.85 18.41 15.33
N GLU A 104 -18.84 19.28 15.20
CA GLU A 104 -18.49 20.29 16.21
C GLU A 104 -19.64 21.28 16.44
N GLU A 105 -20.29 21.78 15.38
CA GLU A 105 -21.43 22.70 15.50
C GLU A 105 -22.67 22.03 16.11
N LEU A 106 -22.96 20.78 15.74
CA LEU A 106 -24.04 20.00 16.34
C LEU A 106 -23.80 19.77 17.84
N LEU A 107 -22.55 19.51 18.24
CA LEU A 107 -22.17 19.39 19.65
C LEU A 107 -22.34 20.73 20.39
N LYS A 108 -21.92 21.85 19.81
CA LYS A 108 -22.09 23.19 20.41
C LYS A 108 -23.55 23.54 20.68
N LYS A 109 -24.45 23.14 19.78
CA LYS A 109 -25.90 23.35 19.95
C LYS A 109 -26.53 22.38 20.96
N GLY A 110 -25.82 21.31 21.33
CA GLY A 110 -26.32 20.22 22.16
C GLY A 110 -27.36 19.36 21.44
N GLU A 111 -27.23 19.23 20.12
CA GLU A 111 -28.10 18.40 19.27
C GLU A 111 -27.62 16.94 19.19
N ILE A 112 -26.34 16.69 19.54
CA ILE A 112 -25.77 15.35 19.65
C ILE A 112 -25.57 14.99 21.13
N PRO A 113 -26.15 13.88 21.63
CA PRO A 113 -25.99 13.45 23.02
C PRO A 113 -24.57 12.99 23.36
N CYS A 114 -23.86 12.34 22.43
CA CYS A 114 -22.52 11.81 22.67
C CYS A 114 -21.57 12.01 21.48
N LEU A 115 -20.36 12.47 21.78
CA LEU A 115 -19.27 12.53 20.81
C LEU A 115 -18.06 11.74 21.29
N VAL A 116 -17.69 10.69 20.57
CA VAL A 116 -16.51 9.87 20.87
C VAL A 116 -15.31 10.41 20.12
N ALA A 117 -14.34 10.98 20.83
CA ALA A 117 -13.24 11.73 20.25
C ALA A 117 -11.85 11.22 20.66
N THR A 118 -10.88 11.46 19.78
CA THR A 118 -9.45 11.35 20.12
C THR A 118 -8.91 12.69 20.63
N SER A 119 -7.60 12.93 20.58
CA SER A 119 -7.01 14.23 20.92
C SER A 119 -7.42 15.39 20.00
N SER A 120 -8.20 15.13 18.95
CA SER A 120 -8.72 16.15 18.03
C SER A 120 -9.61 17.21 18.69
N LEU A 121 -10.22 16.89 19.84
CA LEU A 121 -11.03 17.82 20.65
C LEU A 121 -10.36 18.18 21.99
N GLU A 122 -9.10 17.83 22.16
CA GLU A 122 -8.36 18.05 23.41
C GLU A 122 -8.09 19.55 23.65
N LEU A 123 -7.90 20.33 22.58
CA LEU A 123 -7.52 21.74 22.61
C LEU A 123 -8.50 22.62 21.82
N GLY A 124 -8.78 23.83 22.33
CA GLY A 124 -9.14 24.98 21.50
C GLY A 124 -10.61 25.17 21.11
N ILE A 125 -11.56 24.48 21.74
CA ILE A 125 -12.99 24.63 21.44
C ILE A 125 -13.82 24.92 22.68
N ASP A 126 -14.66 25.95 22.60
CA ASP A 126 -15.67 26.23 23.61
C ASP A 126 -16.93 25.42 23.31
N MET A 127 -17.31 24.55 24.25
CA MET A 127 -18.38 23.56 24.10
C MET A 127 -19.35 23.70 25.29
N GLY A 128 -19.99 24.86 25.42
CA GLY A 128 -20.86 25.18 26.55
C GLY A 128 -22.04 24.22 26.78
N ALA A 129 -22.43 23.41 25.79
CA ALA A 129 -23.47 22.39 25.96
C ALA A 129 -22.98 21.11 26.67
N VAL A 130 -21.66 20.88 26.76
CA VAL A 130 -21.08 19.65 27.31
C VAL A 130 -21.02 19.71 28.82
N ASP A 131 -21.75 18.83 29.48
CA ASP A 131 -21.87 18.75 30.94
C ASP A 131 -21.18 17.52 31.56
N LEU A 132 -20.69 16.60 30.73
CA LEU A 132 -19.89 15.45 31.15
C LEU A 132 -18.76 15.12 30.15
N VAL A 133 -17.59 14.79 30.68
CA VAL A 133 -16.52 14.11 29.93
C VAL A 133 -16.30 12.71 30.50
N ILE A 134 -16.27 11.72 29.62
CA ILE A 134 -15.86 10.36 29.90
C ILE A 134 -14.50 10.13 29.25
N GLN A 135 -13.53 9.62 29.99
CA GLN A 135 -12.21 9.24 29.50
C GLN A 135 -12.10 7.72 29.57
N VAL A 136 -11.96 7.06 28.44
CA VAL A 136 -11.74 5.60 28.37
C VAL A 136 -10.26 5.34 28.26
N GLU A 137 -9.74 4.48 29.15
CA GLU A 137 -8.31 4.30 29.42
C GLU A 137 -7.69 5.53 30.11
N SER A 138 -6.58 5.35 30.82
CA SER A 138 -5.81 6.47 31.34
C SER A 138 -5.41 7.45 30.22
N PRO A 139 -5.47 8.78 30.43
CA PRO A 139 -5.04 9.76 29.44
C PRO A 139 -3.50 9.81 29.27
N LYS A 140 -2.76 8.95 29.99
CA LYS A 140 -1.28 8.80 30.01
C LYS A 140 -0.49 10.02 30.50
N SER A 141 -1.16 11.12 30.80
CA SER A 141 -0.60 12.34 31.40
C SER A 141 -1.69 13.19 32.06
N VAL A 142 -1.29 13.91 33.10
CA VAL A 142 -2.14 14.78 33.91
C VAL A 142 -2.57 16.00 33.10
N ALA A 143 -1.65 16.63 32.37
CA ALA A 143 -1.96 17.79 31.53
C ALA A 143 -3.07 17.48 30.52
N ARG A 144 -2.99 16.32 29.85
CA ARG A 144 -4.02 15.87 28.90
C ARG A 144 -5.33 15.55 29.60
N GLY A 145 -5.28 14.89 30.75
CA GLY A 145 -6.45 14.64 31.58
C GLY A 145 -7.20 15.93 31.92
N LEU A 146 -6.48 16.96 32.38
CA LEU A 146 -7.04 18.28 32.69
C LEU A 146 -7.65 18.96 31.46
N GLN A 147 -6.93 18.98 30.33
CA GLN A 147 -7.44 19.57 29.09
C GLN A 147 -8.70 18.89 28.58
N ARG A 148 -8.75 17.54 28.66
CA ARG A 148 -9.91 16.74 28.22
C ARG A 148 -11.11 16.94 29.14
N ILE A 149 -10.93 16.73 30.45
CA ILE A 149 -12.05 16.86 31.41
C ILE A 149 -12.52 18.30 31.52
N GLY A 150 -11.63 19.28 31.34
CA GLY A 150 -11.96 20.71 31.25
C GLY A 150 -12.91 21.09 30.10
N ARG A 151 -13.20 20.18 29.17
CA ARG A 151 -14.25 20.37 28.14
C ARG A 151 -15.67 20.31 28.70
N ALA A 152 -15.87 19.66 29.85
CA ALA A 152 -17.16 19.66 30.54
C ALA A 152 -17.32 20.92 31.40
N GLY A 153 -18.51 21.53 31.35
CA GLY A 153 -18.82 22.71 32.16
C GLY A 153 -17.85 23.85 31.89
N HIS A 154 -17.56 24.12 30.63
CA HIS A 154 -16.55 25.09 30.19
C HIS A 154 -17.06 26.55 30.31
N GLU A 155 -17.50 26.91 31.51
CA GLU A 155 -17.96 28.24 31.89
C GLU A 155 -17.18 28.74 33.11
N LEU A 156 -17.03 30.06 33.25
CA LEU A 156 -16.31 30.63 34.39
C LEU A 156 -17.00 30.25 35.71
N GLY A 157 -16.30 29.49 36.55
CA GLY A 157 -16.79 29.05 37.87
C GLY A 157 -17.68 27.80 37.85
N ALA A 158 -17.94 27.21 36.67
CA ALA A 158 -18.61 25.92 36.59
C ALA A 158 -17.65 24.76 36.97
N VAL A 159 -18.24 23.65 37.43
CA VAL A 159 -17.48 22.46 37.82
C VAL A 159 -17.39 21.50 36.63
N SER A 160 -16.16 21.22 36.19
CA SER A 160 -15.91 20.20 35.17
C SER A 160 -16.10 18.79 35.73
N LYS A 161 -17.08 18.06 35.18
CA LYS A 161 -17.38 16.68 35.58
C LYS A 161 -16.67 15.70 34.66
N GLY A 162 -15.82 14.85 35.25
CA GLY A 162 -15.11 13.77 34.55
C GLY A 162 -15.42 12.39 35.13
N ARG A 163 -15.43 11.36 34.27
CA ARG A 163 -15.41 9.93 34.66
C ARG A 163 -14.33 9.21 33.87
N ILE A 164 -13.48 8.43 34.53
CA ILE A 164 -12.44 7.63 33.86
C ILE A 164 -12.85 6.15 33.94
N PHE A 165 -12.85 5.46 32.80
CA PHE A 165 -13.14 4.04 32.68
C PHE A 165 -11.88 3.27 32.29
N PRO A 166 -11.22 2.59 33.23
CA PRO A 166 -10.07 1.74 32.93
C PRO A 166 -10.46 0.50 32.13
N LYS A 167 -9.58 0.06 31.24
CA LYS A 167 -9.78 -1.14 30.41
C LYS A 167 -9.28 -2.43 31.06
N PHE A 168 -8.29 -2.34 31.93
CA PHE A 168 -7.68 -3.47 32.63
C PHE A 168 -7.12 -3.04 33.98
N ARG A 169 -6.66 -4.00 34.79
CA ARG A 169 -6.30 -3.77 36.19
C ARG A 169 -5.10 -2.82 36.38
N ALA A 170 -4.06 -2.91 35.54
CA ALA A 170 -2.91 -1.99 35.60
C ALA A 170 -3.29 -0.56 35.14
N ASP A 171 -4.14 -0.42 34.12
CA ASP A 171 -4.68 0.88 33.69
C ASP A 171 -5.49 1.58 34.80
N LEU A 172 -6.18 0.83 35.66
CA LEU A 172 -6.91 1.37 36.82
C LEU A 172 -5.97 2.05 37.84
N LEU A 173 -4.78 1.49 38.07
CA LEU A 173 -3.79 2.11 38.96
C LEU A 173 -3.36 3.48 38.42
N GLU A 174 -2.98 3.54 37.14
CA GLU A 174 -2.55 4.79 36.52
C GLU A 174 -3.67 5.83 36.48
N ALA A 175 -4.90 5.42 36.11
CA ALA A 175 -6.07 6.29 36.11
C ALA A 175 -6.37 6.90 37.50
N ALA A 176 -6.22 6.11 38.57
CA ALA A 176 -6.41 6.57 39.95
C ALA A 176 -5.37 7.62 40.37
N VAL A 177 -4.13 7.48 39.91
CA VAL A 177 -3.03 8.41 40.19
C VAL A 177 -3.22 9.70 39.40
N VAL A 178 -3.50 9.59 38.10
CA VAL A 178 -3.80 10.75 37.24
C VAL A 178 -4.98 11.55 37.81
N ALA A 179 -6.08 10.88 38.19
CA ALA A 179 -7.25 11.57 38.76
C ALA A 179 -6.93 12.36 40.04
N LYS A 180 -6.01 11.85 40.88
CA LYS A 180 -5.53 12.57 42.06
C LYS A 180 -4.67 13.78 41.67
N GLN A 181 -3.66 13.58 40.83
CA GLN A 181 -2.76 14.66 40.40
C GLN A 181 -3.48 15.78 39.63
N MET A 182 -4.52 15.44 38.87
CA MET A 182 -5.39 16.44 38.23
C MET A 182 -6.04 17.38 39.26
N ARG A 183 -6.53 16.85 40.40
CA ARG A 183 -7.10 17.69 41.47
C ARG A 183 -6.06 18.55 42.17
N GLU A 184 -4.83 18.06 42.23
CA GLU A 184 -3.70 18.76 42.86
C GLU A 184 -3.00 19.74 41.91
N GLY A 185 -3.30 19.71 40.61
CA GLY A 185 -2.65 20.54 39.59
C GLY A 185 -1.20 20.14 39.31
N ALA A 186 -0.81 18.91 39.64
CA ALA A 186 0.55 18.38 39.46
C ALA A 186 0.76 17.89 38.02
N ILE A 187 0.89 18.84 37.09
CA ILE A 187 1.19 18.56 35.67
C ILE A 187 2.67 18.33 35.43
N GLU A 188 2.97 17.64 34.33
CA GLU A 188 4.33 17.30 33.93
C GLU A 188 5.12 18.50 33.38
N GLU A 189 6.45 18.43 33.45
CA GLU A 189 7.32 19.45 32.87
C GLU A 189 7.21 19.48 31.33
N THR A 190 7.09 20.69 30.76
CA THR A 190 7.10 20.88 29.30
C THR A 190 8.53 21.05 28.80
N VAL A 191 9.00 20.09 28.02
CA VAL A 191 10.32 20.14 27.37
C VAL A 191 10.18 20.68 25.95
N ILE A 192 10.95 21.72 25.62
CA ILE A 192 10.98 22.30 24.27
C ILE A 192 12.22 21.75 23.54
N PRO A 193 12.08 21.17 22.34
CA PRO A 193 13.21 20.67 21.56
C PRO A 193 14.27 21.75 21.30
N ARG A 194 15.54 21.37 21.41
CA ARG A 194 16.69 22.26 21.19
C ARG A 194 17.33 21.99 19.84
N ASN A 195 17.50 23.03 19.04
CA ASN A 195 18.15 23.02 17.73
C ASN A 195 17.62 21.95 16.74
N PRO A 196 16.30 21.83 16.49
CA PRO A 196 15.78 20.89 15.49
C PRO A 196 16.25 21.28 14.07
N LEU A 197 17.27 20.59 13.55
CA LEU A 197 18.01 21.02 12.36
C LEU A 197 17.21 20.82 11.05
N ASP A 198 16.27 19.90 11.05
CA ASP A 198 15.36 19.65 9.93
C ASP A 198 14.33 20.80 9.74
N VAL A 199 13.77 21.31 10.84
CA VAL A 199 12.94 22.52 10.87
C VAL A 199 13.78 23.73 10.46
N LEU A 200 15.01 23.85 10.96
CA LEU A 200 15.92 24.90 10.55
C LEU A 200 16.15 24.88 9.03
N ALA A 201 16.42 23.71 8.46
CA ALA A 201 16.64 23.55 7.03
C ALA A 201 15.42 24.02 6.22
N GLN A 202 14.21 23.62 6.63
CA GLN A 202 12.95 24.07 6.02
C GLN A 202 12.80 25.59 6.05
N GLN A 203 13.07 26.21 7.21
CA GLN A 203 12.92 27.66 7.40
C GLN A 203 13.98 28.45 6.65
N ILE A 204 15.23 27.97 6.56
CA ILE A 204 16.27 28.62 5.76
C ILE A 204 15.86 28.68 4.29
N VAL A 205 15.36 27.57 3.72
CA VAL A 205 14.87 27.55 2.33
C VAL A 205 13.69 28.51 2.14
N ALA A 206 12.82 28.64 3.14
CA ALA A 206 11.70 29.58 3.10
C ALA A 206 12.15 31.05 3.17
N ILE A 207 13.09 31.39 4.05
CA ILE A 207 13.67 32.74 4.17
C ILE A 207 14.37 33.13 2.87
N CYS A 208 15.21 32.23 2.34
CA CYS A 208 15.98 32.50 1.14
C CYS A 208 15.12 32.47 -0.15
N ALA A 209 13.83 32.11 -0.06
CA ALA A 209 12.98 31.97 -1.24
C ALA A 209 12.73 33.28 -1.98
N ASP A 210 12.65 34.39 -1.24
CA ASP A 210 12.31 35.72 -1.77
C ASP A 210 13.44 36.75 -1.55
N GLU A 211 14.46 36.44 -0.73
CA GLU A 211 15.53 37.36 -0.33
C GLU A 211 16.91 36.69 -0.32
N GLU A 212 17.96 37.49 -0.58
CA GLU A 212 19.36 37.13 -0.30
C GLU A 212 19.73 37.67 1.08
N ILE A 213 20.36 36.85 1.92
CA ILE A 213 20.67 37.19 3.31
C ILE A 213 22.12 36.83 3.67
N GLU A 214 22.78 37.68 4.45
CA GLU A 214 24.11 37.38 5.00
C GLU A 214 24.02 36.23 6.03
N VAL A 215 24.97 35.29 6.01
CA VAL A 215 25.00 34.17 6.95
C VAL A 215 25.08 34.65 8.41
N GLY A 216 25.77 35.78 8.67
CA GLY A 216 25.80 36.43 9.98
C GLY A 216 24.43 36.88 10.46
N GLU A 217 23.68 37.59 9.61
CA GLU A 217 22.33 38.06 9.90
C GLU A 217 21.33 36.91 10.04
N LEU A 218 21.43 35.88 9.19
CA LEU A 218 20.62 34.66 9.28
C LEU A 218 20.83 33.96 10.63
N HIS A 219 22.08 33.85 11.09
CA HIS A 219 22.40 33.25 12.39
C HIS A 219 21.76 34.03 13.54
N GLN A 220 21.87 35.36 13.53
CA GLN A 220 21.26 36.22 14.54
C GLN A 220 19.73 36.14 14.51
N LEU A 221 19.12 36.14 13.31
CA LEU A 221 17.68 36.00 13.11
C LEU A 221 17.16 34.71 13.75
N VAL A 222 17.80 33.58 13.43
CA VAL A 222 17.40 32.25 13.92
C VAL A 222 17.54 32.14 15.44
N ARG A 223 18.64 32.66 16.02
CA ARG A 223 18.90 32.61 17.47
C ARG A 223 17.90 33.42 18.31
N ARG A 224 17.07 34.29 17.70
CA ARG A 224 15.97 34.96 18.42
C ARG A 224 14.83 34.00 18.78
N ALA A 225 14.72 32.86 18.10
CA ALA A 225 13.73 31.84 18.43
C ALA A 225 14.26 30.92 19.53
N TYR A 226 13.43 30.64 20.54
CA TYR A 226 13.82 29.87 21.73
C TYR A 226 14.45 28.49 21.43
N PRO A 227 13.92 27.67 20.49
CA PRO A 227 14.53 26.38 20.16
C PRO A 227 15.98 26.50 19.65
N PHE A 228 16.33 27.62 19.02
CA PHE A 228 17.63 27.84 18.37
C PHE A 228 18.53 28.85 19.10
N ALA A 229 18.19 29.25 20.33
CA ALA A 229 18.93 30.27 21.08
C ALA A 229 20.42 29.93 21.25
N GLU A 230 20.75 28.64 21.30
CA GLU A 230 22.09 28.08 21.48
C GLU A 230 22.69 27.50 20.18
N LEU A 231 22.04 27.70 19.02
CA LEU A 231 22.51 27.18 17.74
C LEU A 231 23.94 27.68 17.45
N SER A 232 24.87 26.74 17.32
CA SER A 232 26.26 27.06 16.99
C SER A 232 26.40 27.50 15.53
N ARG A 233 27.43 28.30 15.25
CA ARG A 233 27.76 28.69 13.87
C ARG A 233 28.06 27.47 12.99
N VAL A 234 28.77 26.48 13.53
CA VAL A 234 29.12 25.24 12.84
C VAL A 234 27.87 24.44 12.45
N GLN A 235 26.89 24.31 13.34
CA GLN A 235 25.63 23.61 13.01
C GLN A 235 24.85 24.32 11.91
N LEU A 236 24.78 25.66 11.96
CA LEU A 236 24.17 26.44 10.87
C LEU A 236 24.88 26.17 9.55
N GLU A 237 26.21 26.26 9.53
CA GLU A 237 27.02 26.04 8.33
C GLU A 237 26.89 24.61 7.79
N ASN A 238 26.79 23.59 8.64
CA ASN A 238 26.52 22.21 8.22
C ASN A 238 25.14 22.07 7.54
N VAL A 239 24.12 22.76 8.04
CA VAL A 239 22.79 22.81 7.40
C VAL A 239 22.86 23.52 6.06
N LEU A 240 23.58 24.64 5.98
CA LEU A 240 23.80 25.36 4.73
C LEU A 240 24.58 24.51 3.71
N ASP A 241 25.59 23.76 4.15
CA ASP A 241 26.35 22.82 3.32
C ASP A 241 25.46 21.74 2.71
N MET A 242 24.58 21.17 3.53
CA MET A 242 23.60 20.18 3.09
C MET A 242 22.64 20.78 2.05
N LEU A 243 22.09 21.97 2.34
CA LEU A 243 21.15 22.65 1.45
C LEU A 243 21.81 23.18 0.18
N ALA A 244 23.10 23.49 0.20
CA ALA A 244 23.89 23.88 -0.96
C ALA A 244 24.39 22.66 -1.77
N GLY A 245 24.24 21.44 -1.24
CA GLY A 245 24.65 20.21 -1.89
C GLY A 245 26.17 19.97 -1.87
N ARG A 246 26.85 20.26 -0.75
CA ARG A 246 28.29 19.98 -0.61
C ARG A 246 28.65 18.49 -0.76
N TYR A 247 27.77 17.60 -0.33
CA TYR A 247 28.04 16.15 -0.31
C TYR A 247 28.18 15.55 -1.72
N PRO A 248 28.98 14.48 -1.91
CA PRO A 248 29.30 13.92 -3.23
C PRO A 248 28.07 13.55 -4.06
N SER A 249 27.78 14.35 -5.08
CA SER A 249 26.62 14.20 -5.99
C SER A 249 26.61 12.88 -6.76
N ASP A 250 27.77 12.25 -6.92
CA ASP A 250 27.94 10.93 -7.53
C ASP A 250 27.38 9.79 -6.68
N GLU A 251 27.37 9.95 -5.35
CA GLU A 251 26.71 9.02 -4.42
C GLU A 251 25.31 9.52 -4.01
N PHE A 252 25.10 10.85 -3.99
CA PHE A 252 23.86 11.51 -3.60
C PHE A 252 23.10 12.16 -4.76
N ALA A 253 22.62 11.37 -5.72
CA ALA A 253 21.80 11.90 -6.82
C ALA A 253 20.48 12.55 -6.34
N GLU A 254 19.99 12.16 -5.15
CA GLU A 254 18.76 12.69 -4.55
C GLU A 254 18.96 14.02 -3.81
N LEU A 255 20.19 14.35 -3.39
CA LEU A 255 20.52 15.58 -2.66
C LEU A 255 20.66 16.77 -3.62
N ARG A 256 19.51 17.23 -4.11
CA ARG A 256 19.44 18.44 -4.94
C ARG A 256 19.61 19.69 -4.07
N PRO A 257 20.53 20.61 -4.43
CA PRO A 257 20.66 21.86 -3.71
C PRO A 257 19.37 22.67 -3.73
N ARG A 258 19.05 23.31 -2.62
CA ARG A 258 17.86 24.16 -2.41
C ARG A 258 18.22 25.63 -2.32
N ILE A 259 19.46 25.92 -1.93
CA ILE A 259 20.02 27.26 -1.82
C ILE A 259 21.31 27.35 -2.65
N VAL A 260 21.72 28.58 -2.91
CA VAL A 260 23.06 28.94 -3.38
C VAL A 260 23.75 29.64 -2.22
N TRP A 261 24.98 29.22 -1.91
CA TRP A 261 25.80 29.86 -0.89
C TRP A 261 27.08 30.40 -1.53
N ASP A 262 27.17 31.73 -1.65
CA ASP A 262 28.42 32.40 -1.97
C ASP A 262 29.24 32.55 -0.70
N ARG A 263 30.25 31.69 -0.54
CA ARG A 263 31.15 31.69 0.63
C ARG A 263 32.10 32.89 0.66
N THR A 264 32.35 33.52 -0.48
CA THR A 264 33.26 34.67 -0.58
C THR A 264 32.54 35.93 -0.11
N ALA A 265 31.32 36.13 -0.59
CA ALA A 265 30.45 37.22 -0.16
C ALA A 265 29.79 36.97 1.20
N GLY A 266 29.70 35.71 1.63
CA GLY A 266 29.06 35.33 2.90
C GLY A 266 27.54 35.42 2.87
N VAL A 267 26.93 35.26 1.69
CA VAL A 267 25.49 35.41 1.47
C VAL A 267 24.85 34.11 0.97
N VAL A 268 23.59 33.90 1.33
CA VAL A 268 22.77 32.76 0.89
C VAL A 268 21.48 33.25 0.24
N ARG A 269 21.09 32.57 -0.84
CA ARG A 269 19.85 32.83 -1.59
C ARG A 269 19.19 31.54 -2.05
N GLY A 270 17.89 31.58 -2.31
CA GLY A 270 17.14 30.43 -2.80
C GLY A 270 17.48 30.11 -4.26
N ARG A 271 17.44 28.82 -4.60
CA ARG A 271 17.46 28.39 -6.01
C ARG A 271 16.10 28.57 -6.67
N GLN A 272 16.08 28.49 -8.00
CA GLN A 272 14.82 28.56 -8.74
C GLN A 272 13.84 27.47 -8.24
N GLY A 273 12.65 27.91 -7.82
CA GLY A 273 11.62 27.02 -7.27
C GLY A 273 11.66 26.80 -5.76
N ALA A 274 12.61 27.41 -5.03
CA ALA A 274 12.68 27.35 -3.56
C ALA A 274 11.36 27.76 -2.89
N ARG A 275 10.72 28.84 -3.35
CA ARG A 275 9.41 29.30 -2.87
C ARG A 275 8.33 28.22 -2.99
N ARG A 276 8.21 27.61 -4.18
CA ARG A 276 7.23 26.54 -4.42
C ARG A 276 7.52 25.32 -3.54
N LEU A 277 8.80 24.96 -3.39
CA LEU A 277 9.25 23.85 -2.56
C LEU A 277 8.86 24.07 -1.09
N ALA A 278 9.19 25.24 -0.53
CA ALA A 278 8.88 25.59 0.86
C ALA A 278 7.37 25.62 1.13
N VAL A 279 6.58 26.27 0.27
CA VAL A 279 5.12 26.38 0.44
C VAL A 279 4.42 25.02 0.31
N THR A 280 4.86 24.17 -0.62
CA THR A 280 4.25 22.84 -0.85
C THR A 280 4.54 21.86 0.30
N ASN A 281 5.62 22.10 1.04
CA ASN A 281 6.11 21.22 2.11
C ASN A 281 6.10 21.91 3.47
N ALA A 282 5.27 22.95 3.66
CA ALA A 282 5.21 23.70 4.90
C ALA A 282 4.64 22.84 6.05
N GLY A 283 5.20 23.04 7.25
CA GLY A 283 4.75 22.38 8.48
C GLY A 283 5.70 21.29 8.97
N THR A 284 5.41 20.77 10.16
CA THR A 284 6.26 19.80 10.87
C THR A 284 5.61 18.43 11.04
N ILE A 285 4.31 18.30 10.74
CA ILE A 285 3.56 17.05 10.87
C ILE A 285 4.04 16.05 9.80
N PRO A 286 4.57 14.88 10.19
CA PRO A 286 5.10 13.91 9.24
C PRO A 286 3.99 13.26 8.41
N ASP A 287 4.33 12.86 7.19
CA ASP A 287 3.46 12.02 6.36
C ASP A 287 3.48 10.59 6.90
N ARG A 288 2.33 10.13 7.40
CA ARG A 288 2.13 8.76 7.89
C ARG A 288 1.61 7.80 6.82
N GLY A 289 1.53 8.25 5.56
CA GLY A 289 1.11 7.39 4.46
C GLY A 289 -0.40 7.14 4.43
N LEU A 290 -1.21 8.18 4.57
CA LEU A 290 -2.66 8.06 4.58
C LEU A 290 -3.26 8.12 3.15
N PHE A 291 -4.25 7.28 2.83
CA PHE A 291 -5.07 7.36 1.61
C PHE A 291 -6.29 8.23 1.84
N GLY A 292 -6.56 9.17 0.93
CA GLY A 292 -7.83 9.89 0.91
C GLY A 292 -8.99 8.95 0.55
N VAL A 293 -10.09 9.04 1.29
CA VAL A 293 -11.36 8.35 1.01
C VAL A 293 -12.32 9.35 0.37
N HIS A 294 -12.84 9.01 -0.81
CA HIS A 294 -13.68 9.88 -1.63
C HIS A 294 -14.91 9.14 -2.16
N LEU A 295 -15.99 9.86 -2.44
CA LEU A 295 -17.18 9.28 -3.07
C LEU A 295 -16.94 8.99 -4.57
N VAL A 296 -17.50 7.90 -5.09
CA VAL A 296 -17.37 7.47 -6.49
C VAL A 296 -17.87 8.53 -7.49
N ASP A 297 -18.98 9.22 -7.19
CA ASP A 297 -19.65 10.15 -8.11
C ASP A 297 -19.08 11.58 -8.08
N GLY A 298 -17.79 11.74 -7.75
CA GLY A 298 -17.18 13.05 -7.55
C GLY A 298 -17.69 13.79 -6.30
N GLY A 299 -18.36 13.05 -5.40
CA GLY A 299 -18.75 13.58 -4.10
C GLY A 299 -17.52 13.92 -3.25
N GLY A 300 -17.74 14.78 -2.26
CA GLY A 300 -16.70 15.33 -1.40
C GLY A 300 -15.81 14.26 -0.73
N ARG A 301 -14.67 14.71 -0.20
CA ARG A 301 -13.78 13.88 0.59
C ARG A 301 -14.48 13.44 1.87
N VAL A 302 -14.45 12.14 2.17
CA VAL A 302 -15.04 11.56 3.39
C VAL A 302 -14.00 11.54 4.52
N GLY A 303 -12.77 11.16 4.22
CA GLY A 303 -11.70 11.13 5.22
C GLY A 303 -10.40 10.51 4.72
N GLU A 304 -9.71 9.80 5.61
CA GLU A 304 -8.39 9.20 5.40
C GLU A 304 -8.27 7.81 6.04
N LEU A 305 -7.60 6.88 5.35
CA LEU A 305 -7.25 5.54 5.84
C LEU A 305 -5.74 5.33 5.86
N ASP A 306 -5.26 4.42 6.70
CA ASP A 306 -3.85 4.02 6.72
C ASP A 306 -3.46 3.23 5.46
N GLU A 307 -2.27 3.42 4.90
CA GLU A 307 -1.83 2.71 3.67
C GLU A 307 -1.81 1.20 3.83
N GLU A 308 -1.41 0.70 4.98
CA GLU A 308 -1.33 -0.74 5.20
C GLU A 308 -2.72 -1.36 5.27
N MET A 309 -3.68 -0.65 5.88
CA MET A 309 -5.08 -1.05 5.86
C MET A 309 -5.65 -1.06 4.44
N VAL A 310 -5.30 -0.07 3.62
CA VAL A 310 -5.73 -0.03 2.21
C VAL A 310 -5.08 -1.14 1.38
N TYR A 311 -3.85 -1.51 1.70
CA TYR A 311 -3.15 -2.61 1.03
C TYR A 311 -3.83 -3.97 1.29
N GLU A 312 -4.35 -4.18 2.50
CA GLU A 312 -5.13 -5.37 2.85
C GLU A 312 -6.58 -5.32 2.34
N ALA A 313 -7.08 -4.14 1.99
CA ALA A 313 -8.47 -3.94 1.59
C ALA A 313 -8.75 -4.39 0.15
N ARG A 314 -10.00 -4.81 -0.10
CA ARG A 314 -10.46 -5.23 -1.43
C ARG A 314 -11.67 -4.41 -1.90
N ALA A 315 -11.81 -4.25 -3.21
CA ALA A 315 -13.05 -3.73 -3.80
C ALA A 315 -14.24 -4.62 -3.39
N GLY A 316 -15.36 -3.99 -3.04
CA GLY A 316 -16.56 -4.59 -2.47
C GLY A 316 -16.57 -4.68 -0.93
N GLN A 317 -15.42 -4.53 -0.26
CA GLN A 317 -15.33 -4.61 1.20
C GLN A 317 -15.96 -3.38 1.86
N THR A 318 -16.64 -3.58 3.00
CA THR A 318 -17.19 -2.51 3.82
C THR A 318 -16.30 -2.20 5.03
N PHE A 319 -16.17 -0.91 5.36
CA PHE A 319 -15.44 -0.44 6.53
C PHE A 319 -16.15 0.73 7.22
N LEU A 320 -15.75 1.01 8.45
CA LEU A 320 -16.31 2.09 9.27
C LEU A 320 -15.45 3.34 9.22
N LEU A 321 -16.07 4.49 9.01
CA LEU A 321 -15.45 5.81 9.10
C LEU A 321 -16.52 6.86 9.45
N GLY A 322 -16.33 7.55 10.58
CA GLY A 322 -17.26 8.53 11.13
C GLY A 322 -18.51 7.91 11.75
N ALA A 323 -18.40 6.69 12.31
CA ALA A 323 -19.49 5.84 12.76
C ALA A 323 -20.50 5.43 11.66
N SER A 324 -20.16 5.69 10.39
CA SER A 324 -20.94 5.26 9.21
C SER A 324 -20.20 4.17 8.44
N THR A 325 -20.95 3.24 7.83
CA THR A 325 -20.39 2.20 6.97
C THR A 325 -20.25 2.68 5.52
N TRP A 326 -19.07 2.46 4.95
CA TRP A 326 -18.71 2.75 3.56
C TRP A 326 -18.32 1.47 2.84
N ARG A 327 -18.72 1.32 1.58
CA ARG A 327 -18.28 0.23 0.70
C ARG A 327 -17.20 0.74 -0.25
N ILE A 328 -16.09 0.03 -0.34
CA ILE A 328 -15.03 0.28 -1.32
C ILE A 328 -15.54 -0.13 -2.70
N GLU A 329 -15.65 0.80 -3.63
CA GLU A 329 -15.97 0.50 -5.03
C GLU A 329 -14.68 0.28 -5.83
N GLU A 330 -13.70 1.16 -5.63
CA GLU A 330 -12.42 1.12 -6.33
C GLU A 330 -11.29 1.62 -5.42
N ILE A 331 -10.16 0.92 -5.43
CA ILE A 331 -8.91 1.39 -4.83
C ILE A 331 -8.00 1.84 -5.97
N THR A 332 -7.78 3.14 -6.07
CA THR A 332 -6.89 3.72 -7.09
C THR A 332 -5.48 3.88 -6.51
N ARG A 333 -4.56 4.45 -7.30
CA ARG A 333 -3.18 4.68 -6.89
C ARG A 333 -3.03 5.65 -5.71
N ASP A 334 -3.91 6.63 -5.56
CA ASP A 334 -3.78 7.72 -4.60
C ASP A 334 -4.98 7.89 -3.64
N ARG A 335 -6.12 7.25 -3.95
CA ARG A 335 -7.36 7.36 -3.17
C ARG A 335 -8.19 6.08 -3.18
N VAL A 336 -9.05 5.96 -2.18
CA VAL A 336 -10.09 4.92 -2.09
C VAL A 336 -11.43 5.56 -2.47
N LEU A 337 -12.07 5.04 -3.51
CA LEU A 337 -13.40 5.46 -3.93
C LEU A 337 -14.46 4.58 -3.24
N VAL A 338 -15.44 5.22 -2.62
CA VAL A 338 -16.45 4.56 -1.78
C VAL A 338 -17.86 5.00 -2.10
N SER A 339 -18.82 4.12 -1.79
CA SER A 339 -20.25 4.42 -1.77
C SER A 339 -20.80 4.23 -0.34
N PRO A 340 -21.83 4.99 0.09
CA PRO A 340 -22.49 4.75 1.37
C PRO A 340 -23.10 3.34 1.43
N ALA A 341 -22.87 2.61 2.53
CA ALA A 341 -23.42 1.25 2.72
C ALA A 341 -24.16 1.13 4.06
N PRO A 342 -25.22 1.93 4.30
CA PRO A 342 -25.94 1.95 5.57
C PRO A 342 -26.56 0.58 5.88
N GLY A 343 -26.50 0.16 7.16
CA GLY A 343 -27.05 -1.10 7.63
C GLY A 343 -26.21 -2.36 7.31
N VAL A 344 -25.08 -2.21 6.61
CA VAL A 344 -24.12 -3.31 6.39
C VAL A 344 -23.02 -3.24 7.46
N PRO A 345 -22.63 -4.35 8.09
CA PRO A 345 -21.47 -4.37 9.00
C PRO A 345 -20.19 -3.97 8.25
N GLY A 346 -19.36 -3.13 8.86
CA GLY A 346 -18.07 -2.72 8.32
C GLY A 346 -16.91 -3.13 9.22
N ALA A 347 -15.77 -3.48 8.63
CA ALA A 347 -14.53 -3.66 9.39
C ALA A 347 -14.05 -2.32 9.97
N VAL A 348 -13.55 -2.32 11.21
CA VAL A 348 -12.94 -1.11 11.78
C VAL A 348 -11.50 -1.00 11.25
N PRO A 349 -11.11 0.11 10.60
CA PRO A 349 -9.74 0.29 10.15
C PRO A 349 -8.75 0.26 11.31
N PHE A 350 -7.52 -0.15 11.04
CA PHE A 350 -6.39 0.03 11.95
C PHE A 350 -5.57 1.25 11.52
N TRP A 351 -4.90 1.88 12.49
CA TRP A 351 -3.95 2.96 12.27
C TRP A 351 -2.73 2.65 13.13
N ARG A 352 -1.54 2.55 12.55
CA ARG A 352 -0.32 2.46 13.35
C ARG A 352 0.03 3.86 13.85
N GLY A 353 -0.18 4.09 15.14
CA GLY A 353 0.17 5.33 15.80
C GLY A 353 1.14 5.06 16.92
N GLU A 354 2.23 5.83 16.98
CA GLU A 354 3.07 5.89 18.18
C GLU A 354 2.23 6.40 19.36
N GLY A 355 2.17 5.63 20.43
CA GLY A 355 1.49 6.01 21.66
C GLY A 355 2.23 7.13 22.38
N VAL A 356 1.47 7.99 23.07
CA VAL A 356 2.05 8.96 24.01
C VAL A 356 2.39 8.18 25.28
N GLY A 357 3.63 7.70 25.38
CA GLY A 357 4.10 6.95 26.55
C GLY A 357 4.02 7.78 27.84
N ARG A 358 3.97 7.09 28.98
CA ARG A 358 3.93 7.69 30.32
C ARG A 358 5.24 8.45 30.61
N PRO A 359 5.15 9.72 31.07
CA PRO A 359 6.31 10.46 31.57
C PRO A 359 6.87 9.86 32.87
N TYR A 360 8.17 10.07 33.12
CA TYR A 360 8.85 9.55 34.31
C TYR A 360 8.21 10.00 35.62
N GLU A 361 7.82 11.28 35.74
CA GLU A 361 7.22 11.88 36.93
C GLU A 361 5.89 11.20 37.31
N LEU A 362 5.06 10.88 36.32
CA LEU A 362 3.83 10.12 36.53
C LEU A 362 4.15 8.68 36.95
N GLY A 363 5.18 8.07 36.37
CA GLY A 363 5.65 6.75 36.77
C GLY A 363 6.13 6.68 38.22
N GLU A 364 6.90 7.68 38.67
CA GLU A 364 7.34 7.82 40.06
C GLU A 364 6.14 7.94 41.01
N ALA A 365 5.13 8.73 40.64
CA ALA A 365 3.90 8.87 41.42
C ALA A 365 3.08 7.57 41.50
N VAL A 366 2.98 6.83 40.39
CA VAL A 366 2.35 5.51 40.34
C VAL A 366 3.04 4.56 41.31
N GLY A 367 4.37 4.50 41.26
CA GLY A 367 5.15 3.66 42.17
C GLY A 367 4.98 4.05 43.64
N ALA A 368 4.99 5.35 43.95
CA ALA A 368 4.84 5.85 45.31
C ALA A 368 3.47 5.53 45.91
N VAL A 369 2.40 5.64 45.11
CA VAL A 369 1.03 5.28 45.52
C VAL A 369 0.91 3.78 45.76
N THR A 370 1.46 2.95 44.87
CA THR A 370 1.48 1.49 45.05
C THR A 370 2.09 1.09 46.40
N ARG A 371 3.28 1.64 46.70
CA ARG A 371 3.95 1.37 47.98
C ARG A 371 3.14 1.88 49.17
N ALA A 372 2.60 3.09 49.08
CA ALA A 372 1.83 3.69 50.18
C ALA A 372 0.55 2.89 50.49
N VAL A 373 -0.17 2.43 49.46
CA VAL A 373 -1.40 1.65 49.60
C VAL A 373 -1.13 0.27 50.21
N LEU A 374 -0.06 -0.42 49.77
CA LEU A 374 0.30 -1.74 50.30
C LEU A 374 0.82 -1.71 51.74
N ALA A 375 1.38 -0.58 52.19
CA ALA A 375 1.81 -0.40 53.58
C ALA A 375 0.63 -0.23 54.57
N LEU A 376 -0.58 0.02 54.09
CA LEU A 376 -1.77 0.22 54.91
C LEU A 376 -2.52 -1.09 55.20
N SER A 377 -3.30 -1.11 56.29
CA SER A 377 -4.25 -2.19 56.53
C SER A 377 -5.35 -2.17 55.44
N GLN A 378 -5.97 -3.33 55.16
CA GLN A 378 -6.98 -3.45 54.10
C GLN A 378 -8.08 -2.38 54.18
N ALA A 379 -8.63 -2.15 55.37
CA ALA A 379 -9.70 -1.18 55.57
C ALA A 379 -9.24 0.25 55.26
N LYS A 380 -8.03 0.63 55.73
CA LYS A 380 -7.46 1.96 55.47
C LYS A 380 -7.07 2.15 54.01
N ALA A 381 -6.49 1.13 53.37
CA ALA A 381 -6.16 1.15 51.95
C ALA A 381 -7.41 1.40 51.09
N LEU A 382 -8.51 0.68 51.35
CA LEU A 382 -9.78 0.88 50.64
C LEU A 382 -10.37 2.27 50.90
N GLU A 383 -10.26 2.79 52.12
CA GLU A 383 -10.71 4.14 52.46
C GLU A 383 -9.91 5.22 51.71
N THR A 384 -8.57 5.12 51.73
CA THR A 384 -7.67 6.03 51.01
C THR A 384 -7.94 5.99 49.50
N LEU A 385 -8.07 4.81 48.90
CA LEU A 385 -8.38 4.68 47.47
C LEU A 385 -9.72 5.33 47.10
N ARG A 386 -10.73 5.26 47.96
CA ARG A 386 -12.04 5.88 47.72
C ARG A 386 -12.03 7.38 47.92
N GLN A 387 -11.44 7.87 49.01
CA GLN A 387 -11.48 9.27 49.39
C GLN A 387 -10.43 10.11 48.65
N GLU A 388 -9.18 9.64 48.59
CA GLU A 388 -8.07 10.41 48.01
C GLU A 388 -7.85 10.17 46.52
N HIS A 389 -8.27 9.01 45.99
CA HIS A 389 -8.11 8.67 44.57
C HIS A 389 -9.44 8.66 43.79
N ALA A 390 -10.56 8.95 44.47
CA ALA A 390 -11.91 9.02 43.89
C ALA A 390 -12.34 7.73 43.18
N LEU A 391 -11.89 6.57 43.67
CA LEU A 391 -12.35 5.27 43.19
C LEU A 391 -13.71 4.90 43.78
N ASP A 392 -14.55 4.26 42.97
CA ASP A 392 -15.72 3.56 43.49
C ASP A 392 -15.32 2.30 44.28
N GLU A 393 -16.27 1.71 44.99
CA GLU A 393 -16.01 0.55 45.83
C GLU A 393 -15.50 -0.67 45.05
N ARG A 394 -16.02 -0.92 43.84
CA ARG A 394 -15.60 -2.06 43.00
C ARG A 394 -14.19 -1.83 42.48
N ALA A 395 -13.90 -0.62 42.02
CA ALA A 395 -12.58 -0.22 41.55
C ALA A 395 -11.53 -0.31 42.67
N ALA A 396 -11.82 0.22 43.86
CA ALA A 396 -10.90 0.16 45.00
C ALA A 396 -10.59 -1.30 45.41
N ASN A 397 -11.60 -2.17 45.46
CA ASN A 397 -11.40 -3.58 45.76
C ASN A 397 -10.59 -4.31 44.67
N ASN A 398 -10.88 -4.05 43.40
CA ASN A 398 -10.14 -4.65 42.28
C ASN A 398 -8.67 -4.22 42.26
N LEU A 399 -8.39 -2.93 42.48
CA LEU A 399 -7.03 -2.40 42.51
C LEU A 399 -6.23 -3.00 43.67
N LEU A 400 -6.80 -3.00 44.89
CA LEU A 400 -6.12 -3.59 46.04
C LEU A 400 -5.92 -5.11 45.88
N GLY A 401 -6.89 -5.81 45.30
CA GLY A 401 -6.77 -7.23 44.94
C GLY A 401 -5.62 -7.48 43.98
N PHE A 402 -5.58 -6.72 42.87
CA PHE A 402 -4.50 -6.79 41.87
C PHE A 402 -3.10 -6.59 42.48
N LEU A 403 -2.92 -5.56 43.31
CA LEU A 403 -1.63 -5.29 43.94
C LEU A 403 -1.21 -6.40 44.91
N ARG A 404 -2.15 -7.01 45.64
CA ARG A 404 -1.87 -8.12 46.56
C ARG A 404 -1.62 -9.44 45.84
N GLU A 405 -2.32 -9.70 44.74
CA GLU A 405 -2.03 -10.84 43.86
C GLU A 405 -0.60 -10.75 43.31
N GLN A 406 -0.17 -9.54 42.91
CA GLN A 406 1.21 -9.29 42.47
C GLN A 406 2.22 -9.53 43.59
N GLU A 407 1.97 -8.97 44.78
CA GLU A 407 2.82 -9.16 45.96
C GLU A 407 2.93 -10.64 46.34
N ALA A 408 1.83 -11.39 46.26
CA ALA A 408 1.82 -12.83 46.52
C ALA A 408 2.62 -13.63 45.47
N ALA A 409 2.55 -13.24 44.19
CA ALA A 409 3.25 -13.90 43.11
C ALA A 409 4.76 -13.66 43.14
N THR A 410 5.19 -12.41 43.38
CA THR A 410 6.58 -11.98 43.20
C THR A 410 7.30 -11.60 44.50
N ARG A 411 6.60 -11.61 45.65
CA ARG A 411 7.06 -11.18 46.99
C ARG A 411 7.44 -9.70 47.10
N ALA A 412 7.35 -8.96 46.01
CA ALA A 412 7.56 -7.53 45.92
C ALA A 412 6.59 -6.96 44.88
N VAL A 413 6.42 -5.64 44.85
CA VAL A 413 5.61 -4.99 43.81
C VAL A 413 6.44 -3.88 43.21
N PRO A 414 6.45 -3.71 41.86
CA PRO A 414 7.12 -2.60 41.22
C PRO A 414 6.66 -1.26 41.81
N SER A 415 7.61 -0.42 42.21
CA SER A 415 7.33 0.86 42.87
C SER A 415 8.37 1.93 42.53
N ASP A 416 8.24 3.11 43.14
CA ASP A 416 9.24 4.19 43.04
C ASP A 416 10.58 3.82 43.67
N ARG A 417 10.65 2.70 44.41
CA ARG A 417 11.85 2.20 45.07
C ARG A 417 12.23 0.76 44.75
N THR A 418 11.46 0.08 43.91
CA THR A 418 11.66 -1.35 43.66
C THR A 418 11.45 -1.68 42.20
N VAL A 419 12.49 -2.23 41.56
CA VAL A 419 12.42 -2.86 40.25
C VAL A 419 12.33 -4.37 40.47
N VAL A 420 11.36 -5.03 39.85
CA VAL A 420 11.18 -6.49 39.95
C VAL A 420 11.64 -7.12 38.65
N VAL A 421 12.57 -8.07 38.75
CA VAL A 421 13.02 -8.91 37.65
C VAL A 421 12.38 -10.27 37.82
N GLU A 422 11.39 -10.55 36.98
CA GLU A 422 10.64 -11.80 36.99
C GLU A 422 11.08 -12.71 35.84
N ARG A 423 11.27 -14.00 36.14
CA ARG A 423 11.63 -15.02 35.16
C ARG A 423 10.66 -16.20 35.24
N PHE A 424 10.22 -16.68 34.09
CA PHE A 424 9.39 -17.89 33.98
C PHE A 424 9.57 -18.51 32.59
N ARG A 425 9.10 -19.75 32.45
CA ARG A 425 9.01 -20.42 31.15
C ARG A 425 7.62 -20.25 30.56
N ASP A 426 7.55 -20.02 29.26
CA ASP A 426 6.27 -20.01 28.55
C ASP A 426 5.76 -21.43 28.21
N GLU A 427 4.62 -21.52 27.52
CA GLU A 427 3.96 -22.79 27.21
C GLU A 427 4.78 -23.70 26.29
N ILE A 428 5.72 -23.13 25.51
CA ILE A 428 6.63 -23.89 24.63
C ILE A 428 7.97 -24.18 25.28
N GLY A 429 8.21 -23.67 26.50
CA GLY A 429 9.39 -23.94 27.32
C GLY A 429 10.49 -22.89 27.23
N ASP A 430 10.27 -21.81 26.47
CA ASP A 430 11.24 -20.72 26.30
C ASP A 430 11.28 -19.82 27.54
N TRP A 431 12.45 -19.23 27.81
CA TRP A 431 12.60 -18.29 28.91
C TRP A 431 12.06 -16.91 28.57
N ARG A 432 11.31 -16.36 29.53
CA ARG A 432 10.87 -14.96 29.56
C ARG A 432 11.55 -14.25 30.71
N LEU A 433 12.13 -13.09 30.41
CA LEU A 433 12.68 -12.16 31.39
C LEU A 433 11.86 -10.87 31.36
N CYS A 434 11.09 -10.62 32.42
CA CYS A 434 10.28 -9.42 32.57
C CYS A 434 10.90 -8.48 33.60
N ILE A 435 11.21 -7.26 33.21
CA ILE A 435 11.69 -6.19 34.08
C ILE A 435 10.51 -5.26 34.32
N LEU A 436 9.93 -5.35 35.52
CA LEU A 436 8.70 -4.66 35.90
C LEU A 436 9.03 -3.37 36.65
N THR A 437 8.54 -2.25 36.13
CA THR A 437 8.88 -0.90 36.58
C THR A 437 7.81 0.10 36.14
N PRO A 438 7.42 1.09 36.97
CA PRO A 438 6.39 2.05 36.60
C PRO A 438 6.90 3.25 35.78
N PHE A 439 8.20 3.35 35.48
CA PHE A 439 8.86 4.59 35.01
C PHE A 439 8.61 4.99 33.55
N GLY A 440 7.77 4.26 32.82
CA GLY A 440 7.24 4.68 31.52
C GLY A 440 8.06 4.28 30.29
N ALA A 441 7.40 4.22 29.13
CA ALA A 441 7.98 3.68 27.91
C ALA A 441 9.18 4.48 27.38
N ARG A 442 9.25 5.79 27.64
CA ARG A 442 10.37 6.66 27.21
C ARG A 442 11.69 6.30 27.91
N VAL A 443 11.63 5.68 29.09
CA VAL A 443 12.78 5.14 29.82
C VAL A 443 13.02 3.68 29.45
N HIS A 444 11.96 2.90 29.27
CA HIS A 444 12.06 1.47 28.98
C HIS A 444 12.55 1.18 27.55
N ALA A 445 12.18 1.98 26.56
CA ALA A 445 12.62 1.81 25.18
C ALA A 445 14.16 1.86 25.00
N PRO A 446 14.87 2.91 25.46
CA PRO A 446 16.34 2.93 25.38
C PRO A 446 16.98 1.84 26.26
N TRP A 447 16.37 1.50 27.40
CA TRP A 447 16.87 0.43 28.25
C TRP A 447 16.76 -0.94 27.56
N ALA A 448 15.65 -1.21 26.87
CA ALA A 448 15.43 -2.44 26.11
C ALA A 448 16.46 -2.60 24.97
N LEU A 449 16.80 -1.52 24.26
CA LEU A 449 17.87 -1.54 23.25
C LEU A 449 19.22 -1.93 23.87
N ALA A 450 19.60 -1.30 24.97
CA ALA A 450 20.85 -1.60 25.65
C ALA A 450 20.89 -3.02 26.24
N LEU A 451 19.76 -3.52 26.73
CA LEU A 451 19.63 -4.90 27.23
C LEU A 451 19.74 -5.93 26.10
N ALA A 452 19.09 -5.68 24.96
CA ALA A 452 19.20 -6.56 23.79
C ALA A 452 20.65 -6.67 23.31
N ALA A 453 21.38 -5.54 23.25
CA ALA A 453 22.81 -5.54 22.93
C ALA A 453 23.63 -6.35 23.94
N ARG A 454 23.39 -6.14 25.24
CA ARG A 454 24.11 -6.85 26.30
C ARG A 454 23.82 -8.35 26.30
N VAL A 455 22.58 -8.77 26.01
CA VAL A 455 22.24 -10.19 25.84
C VAL A 455 22.99 -10.79 24.67
N ARG A 456 23.02 -10.09 23.53
CA ARG A 456 23.74 -10.52 22.33
C ARG A 456 25.24 -10.71 22.60
N GLU A 457 25.86 -9.78 23.32
CA GLU A 457 27.28 -9.82 23.65
C GLU A 457 27.63 -10.87 24.72
N SER A 458 26.83 -10.96 25.79
CA SER A 458 27.14 -11.83 26.94
C SER A 458 26.68 -13.27 26.77
N LEU A 459 25.54 -13.50 26.09
CA LEU A 459 24.94 -14.83 25.92
C LEU A 459 25.06 -15.35 24.49
N GLY A 460 25.41 -14.52 23.51
CA GLY A 460 25.46 -14.92 22.09
C GLY A 460 24.09 -15.26 21.50
N LEU A 461 23.02 -14.79 22.15
CA LEU A 461 21.62 -15.03 21.73
C LEU A 461 21.05 -13.74 21.13
N ASP A 462 20.29 -13.88 20.04
CA ASP A 462 19.44 -12.80 19.55
C ASP A 462 18.20 -12.71 20.45
N ALA A 463 18.06 -11.58 21.13
CA ALA A 463 16.95 -11.31 22.05
C ALA A 463 15.94 -10.37 21.40
N ASN A 464 14.67 -10.78 21.42
CA ASN A 464 13.56 -9.89 21.08
C ASN A 464 13.06 -9.23 22.37
N ALA A 465 13.27 -7.92 22.47
CA ALA A 465 12.82 -7.11 23.59
C ALA A 465 11.59 -6.28 23.18
N ILE A 466 10.56 -6.31 24.00
CA ILE A 466 9.38 -5.44 23.91
C ILE A 466 9.30 -4.60 25.17
N TRP A 467 8.82 -3.38 25.03
CA TRP A 467 8.68 -2.44 26.14
C TRP A 467 7.28 -1.84 26.14
N SER A 468 6.78 -1.54 27.33
CA SER A 468 5.56 -0.76 27.54
C SER A 468 5.80 0.28 28.63
N ASP A 469 4.74 0.96 29.07
CA ASP A 469 4.85 1.87 30.21
C ASP A 469 5.19 1.15 31.52
N ASP A 470 4.87 -0.14 31.64
CA ASP A 470 4.94 -0.92 32.89
C ASP A 470 6.16 -1.87 32.97
N GLY A 471 6.97 -1.94 31.90
CA GLY A 471 8.19 -2.75 31.93
C GLY A 471 8.76 -3.09 30.57
N ILE A 472 9.71 -4.03 30.61
CA ILE A 472 10.41 -4.62 29.46
C ILE A 472 10.25 -6.13 29.55
N ALA A 473 9.87 -6.78 28.45
CA ALA A 473 9.82 -8.22 28.32
C ALA A 473 10.82 -8.67 27.26
N ILE A 474 11.71 -9.58 27.64
CA ILE A 474 12.71 -10.17 26.75
C ILE A 474 12.36 -11.64 26.55
N HIS A 475 12.25 -12.05 25.29
CA HIS A 475 12.11 -13.45 24.89
C HIS A 475 13.47 -14.00 24.47
N LEU A 476 13.84 -15.13 25.07
CA LEU A 476 15.11 -15.81 24.83
C LEU A 476 14.82 -17.21 24.31
N PRO A 477 14.67 -17.39 22.98
CA PRO A 477 14.58 -18.72 22.40
C PRO A 477 15.91 -19.45 22.65
N ASP A 478 15.85 -20.77 22.87
CA ASP A 478 17.02 -21.65 22.99
C ASP A 478 17.98 -21.38 24.17
N ALA A 479 17.52 -20.66 25.21
CA ALA A 479 18.31 -20.49 26.44
C ALA A 479 18.26 -21.73 27.35
N ASP A 480 19.40 -22.38 27.59
CA ASP A 480 19.50 -23.56 28.45
C ASP A 480 19.17 -23.29 29.93
N ALA A 481 19.43 -22.07 30.40
CA ALA A 481 19.27 -21.63 31.79
C ALA A 481 18.57 -20.28 31.88
N ALA A 482 17.99 -19.99 33.04
CA ALA A 482 17.39 -18.70 33.31
C ALA A 482 18.44 -17.59 33.16
N PRO A 483 18.13 -16.50 32.41
CA PRO A 483 19.07 -15.39 32.26
C PRO A 483 19.40 -14.79 33.63
N PRO A 484 20.66 -14.42 33.90
CA PRO A 484 21.04 -13.85 35.17
C PRO A 484 20.53 -12.40 35.30
N SER A 485 20.15 -11.99 36.51
CA SER A 485 19.56 -10.67 36.78
C SER A 485 20.58 -9.52 36.72
N ASP A 486 21.87 -9.83 36.71
CA ASP A 486 22.96 -8.87 36.51
C ASP A 486 22.99 -8.27 35.09
N LEU A 487 22.33 -8.91 34.11
CA LEU A 487 22.11 -8.33 32.78
C LEU A 487 21.34 -7.00 32.85
N VAL A 488 20.49 -6.84 33.86
CA VAL A 488 19.67 -5.64 34.09
C VAL A 488 20.50 -4.47 34.63
N LEU A 489 21.63 -4.76 35.27
CA LEU A 489 22.53 -3.79 35.90
C LEU A 489 23.56 -3.26 34.90
N ILE A 490 23.13 -2.33 34.05
CA ILE A 490 24.01 -1.59 33.12
C ILE A 490 24.62 -0.39 33.85
N ASP A 491 25.90 -0.09 33.61
CA ASP A 491 26.52 1.07 34.21
C ASP A 491 25.88 2.38 33.67
N PRO A 492 25.44 3.32 34.53
CA PRO A 492 24.90 4.60 34.10
C PRO A 492 25.81 5.45 33.23
N GLU A 493 27.13 5.25 33.30
CA GLU A 493 28.09 5.91 32.42
C GLU A 493 28.13 5.28 31.03
N GLU A 494 27.85 3.97 30.90
CA GLU A 494 27.88 3.22 29.64
C GLU A 494 26.55 3.28 28.85
N ILE A 495 25.42 3.55 29.53
CA ILE A 495 24.09 3.43 28.92
C ILE A 495 23.87 4.32 27.69
N GLU A 496 24.42 5.54 27.71
CA GLU A 496 24.24 6.46 26.58
C GLU A 496 24.97 5.96 25.34
N ASP A 497 26.21 5.49 25.50
CA ASP A 497 27.01 4.95 24.40
C ASP A 497 26.37 3.68 23.82
N LEU A 498 25.86 2.78 24.68
CA LEU A 498 25.12 1.59 24.23
C LEU A 498 23.89 1.96 23.40
N VAL A 499 23.08 2.92 23.88
CA VAL A 499 21.87 3.34 23.16
C VAL A 499 22.23 4.03 21.84
N VAL A 500 23.27 4.87 21.81
CA VAL A 500 23.73 5.54 20.58
C VAL A 500 24.20 4.53 19.53
N ASN A 501 24.92 3.48 19.96
CA ASN A 501 25.41 2.45 19.05
C ASN A 501 24.28 1.60 18.46
N GLU A 502 23.25 1.27 19.26
CA GLU A 502 22.15 0.42 18.80
C GLU A 502 21.06 1.20 18.05
N VAL A 503 20.78 2.44 18.44
CA VAL A 503 19.63 3.19 17.88
C VAL A 503 19.78 3.40 16.38
N GLY A 504 21.01 3.56 15.87
CA GLY A 504 21.28 3.80 14.46
C GLY A 504 20.72 2.72 13.52
N ASP A 505 20.66 1.47 13.99
CA ASP A 505 20.16 0.30 13.24
C ASP A 505 18.72 -0.08 13.58
N SER A 506 18.07 0.68 14.47
CA SER A 506 16.68 0.44 14.87
C SER A 506 15.66 0.91 13.81
N ALA A 507 14.49 0.25 13.81
CA ALA A 507 13.35 0.67 12.97
C ALA A 507 12.88 2.10 13.31
N LEU A 508 12.94 2.50 14.60
CA LEU A 508 12.63 3.85 15.06
C LEU A 508 13.51 4.89 14.37
N PHE A 509 14.82 4.66 14.30
CA PHE A 509 15.75 5.58 13.65
C PHE A 509 15.46 5.71 12.15
N GLY A 510 15.20 4.60 11.46
CA GLY A 510 14.80 4.63 10.04
C GLY A 510 13.51 5.43 9.81
N ALA A 511 12.53 5.28 10.70
CA ALA A 511 11.27 6.03 10.63
C ALA A 511 11.49 7.53 10.86
N ARG A 512 12.22 7.92 11.91
CA ARG A 512 12.55 9.32 12.22
C ARG A 512 13.44 9.97 11.17
N PHE A 513 14.42 9.23 10.65
CA PHE A 513 15.27 9.71 9.55
C PHE A 513 14.45 10.09 8.31
N ARG A 514 13.48 9.26 7.92
CA ARG A 514 12.56 9.57 6.81
C ARG A 514 11.75 10.84 7.09
N GLU A 515 11.24 11.00 8.30
CA GLU A 515 10.45 12.17 8.71
C GLU A 515 11.30 13.45 8.67
N ASN A 516 12.51 13.40 9.22
CA ASN A 516 13.44 14.53 9.27
C ASN A 516 13.97 14.86 7.87
N ALA A 517 14.27 13.86 7.03
CA ALA A 517 14.67 14.08 5.63
C ALA A 517 13.55 14.71 4.79
N ALA A 518 12.29 14.35 5.05
CA ALA A 518 11.14 14.97 4.40
C ALA A 518 10.96 16.42 4.88
N ARG A 519 11.03 16.67 6.20
CA ARG A 519 10.91 18.01 6.80
C ARG A 519 12.03 18.95 6.35
N ALA A 520 13.25 18.44 6.25
CA ALA A 520 14.44 19.13 5.72
C ALA A 520 14.43 19.33 4.19
N LEU A 521 13.33 18.99 3.50
CA LEU A 521 13.16 19.17 2.05
C LEU A 521 14.12 18.34 1.17
N LEU A 522 14.66 17.25 1.71
CA LEU A 522 15.49 16.30 0.95
C LEU A 522 14.61 15.34 0.14
N ILE A 523 13.47 14.94 0.72
CA ILE A 523 12.45 14.10 0.08
C ILE A 523 11.14 14.90 -0.06
N PRO A 524 11.09 15.91 -0.95
CA PRO A 524 9.94 16.80 -1.01
C PRO A 524 8.75 16.20 -1.74
N ARG A 525 7.56 16.64 -1.34
CA ARG A 525 6.31 16.45 -2.08
C ARG A 525 6.35 17.24 -3.38
N ARG A 526 5.93 16.61 -4.48
CA ARG A 526 5.91 17.23 -5.82
C ARG A 526 4.73 18.19 -6.01
N ARG A 527 3.59 17.88 -5.39
CA ARG A 527 2.40 18.74 -5.39
C ARG A 527 1.66 18.60 -4.05
N PRO A 528 0.92 19.64 -3.61
CA PRO A 528 0.15 19.56 -2.36
C PRO A 528 -0.97 18.52 -2.40
N ASP A 529 -1.56 18.30 -3.58
CA ASP A 529 -2.70 17.42 -3.84
C ASP A 529 -2.31 15.97 -4.16
N GLN A 530 -1.03 15.71 -4.48
CA GLN A 530 -0.56 14.38 -4.82
C GLN A 530 0.33 13.81 -3.72
N ARG A 531 -0.13 12.67 -3.22
CA ARG A 531 0.63 11.84 -2.29
C ARG A 531 1.82 11.20 -2.98
N THR A 532 2.96 11.13 -2.28
CA THR A 532 4.04 10.20 -2.64
C THR A 532 3.81 8.91 -1.85
N PRO A 533 3.62 7.75 -2.49
CA PRO A 533 3.41 6.47 -1.79
C PRO A 533 4.47 6.23 -0.72
N LEU A 534 4.09 5.71 0.47
CA LEU A 534 5.04 5.62 1.59
C LEU A 534 6.17 4.65 1.28
N TRP A 535 5.91 3.55 0.56
CA TRP A 535 6.97 2.62 0.11
C TRP A 535 8.04 3.34 -0.73
N GLN A 536 7.63 4.28 -1.58
CA GLN A 536 8.57 5.07 -2.39
C GLN A 536 9.35 6.05 -1.52
N GLN A 537 8.71 6.65 -0.51
CA GLN A 537 9.41 7.48 0.48
C GLN A 537 10.39 6.64 1.32
N ARG A 538 10.00 5.44 1.76
CA ARG A 538 10.83 4.48 2.51
C ARG A 538 12.06 4.09 1.69
N LEU A 539 11.89 3.70 0.42
CA LEU A 539 13.01 3.33 -0.46
C LEU A 539 14.01 4.49 -0.66
N LYS A 540 13.51 5.71 -0.87
CA LYS A 540 14.35 6.92 -0.99
C LYS A 540 15.08 7.23 0.32
N ALA A 541 14.37 7.19 1.44
CA ALA A 541 14.96 7.44 2.75
C ALA A 541 16.01 6.39 3.10
N GLN A 542 15.77 5.11 2.78
CA GLN A 542 16.75 4.04 2.99
C GLN A 542 18.00 4.24 2.13
N SER A 543 17.82 4.56 0.84
CA SER A 543 18.93 4.87 -0.06
C SER A 543 19.74 6.08 0.43
N LEU A 544 19.05 7.14 0.86
CA LEU A 544 19.67 8.33 1.43
C LEU A 544 20.41 8.02 2.73
N LEU A 545 19.83 7.22 3.63
CA LEU A 545 20.42 6.84 4.91
C LEU A 545 21.71 6.03 4.71
N GLN A 546 21.72 5.06 3.80
CA GLN A 546 22.89 4.23 3.50
C GLN A 546 24.11 5.08 3.12
N VAL A 547 23.90 6.14 2.34
CA VAL A 547 25.00 7.04 1.95
C VAL A 547 25.29 8.06 3.06
N ALA A 548 24.27 8.63 3.70
CA ALA A 548 24.42 9.62 4.77
C ALA A 548 25.20 9.08 5.98
N ARG A 549 25.11 7.79 6.29
CA ARG A 549 25.90 7.13 7.35
C ARG A 549 27.42 7.28 7.18
N LYS A 550 27.92 7.45 5.95
CA LYS A 550 29.34 7.71 5.69
C LYS A 550 29.80 9.10 6.15
N TYR A 551 28.87 10.01 6.45
CA TYR A 551 29.12 11.41 6.79
C TYR A 551 28.53 11.72 8.18
N PRO A 552 29.28 11.51 9.27
CA PRO A 552 28.77 11.73 10.63
C PRO A 552 28.26 13.15 10.89
N ALA A 553 28.78 14.15 10.17
CA ALA A 553 28.35 15.54 10.26
C ALA A 553 27.07 15.87 9.47
N PHE A 554 26.44 14.88 8.81
CA PHE A 554 25.24 15.11 8.01
C PHE A 554 24.08 15.58 8.91
N PRO A 555 23.51 16.79 8.70
CA PRO A 555 22.58 17.40 9.65
C PRO A 555 21.34 16.56 9.96
N VAL A 556 20.79 15.84 8.99
CA VAL A 556 19.60 14.99 9.23
C VAL A 556 19.96 13.77 10.08
N ILE A 557 21.17 13.21 9.96
CA ILE A 557 21.60 12.11 10.84
C ILE A 557 21.71 12.63 12.27
N LEU A 558 22.37 13.78 12.46
CA LEU A 558 22.49 14.41 13.77
C LEU A 558 21.11 14.76 14.36
N GLU A 559 20.19 15.28 13.55
CA GLU A 559 18.83 15.56 13.99
C GLU A 559 18.08 14.29 14.38
N THR A 560 18.20 13.20 13.61
CA THR A 560 17.56 11.93 13.94
C THR A 560 18.10 11.35 15.25
N TYR A 561 19.41 11.39 15.48
CA TYR A 561 19.97 11.03 16.79
C TYR A 561 19.41 11.93 17.89
N ARG A 562 19.42 13.25 17.70
CA ARG A 562 18.91 14.20 18.69
C ARG A 562 17.43 13.94 19.01
N GLU A 563 16.58 13.77 18.01
CA GLU A 563 15.15 13.50 18.18
C GLU A 563 14.91 12.16 18.89
N CYS A 564 15.58 11.07 18.47
CA CYS A 564 15.46 9.78 19.15
C CYS A 564 15.89 9.88 20.61
N LEU A 565 17.05 10.49 20.89
CA LEU A 565 17.65 10.50 22.22
C LEU A 565 17.02 11.50 23.21
N GLN A 566 16.48 12.62 22.70
CA GLN A 566 15.96 13.72 23.54
C GLN A 566 14.44 13.85 23.51
N ASP A 567 13.80 13.59 22.36
CA ASP A 567 12.34 13.82 22.21
C ASP A 567 11.56 12.52 22.37
N VAL A 568 12.09 11.40 21.86
CA VAL A 568 11.45 10.09 21.99
C VAL A 568 11.86 9.45 23.32
N PHE A 569 13.16 9.32 23.57
CA PHE A 569 13.69 8.75 24.80
C PHE A 569 13.74 9.77 25.94
N ASP A 570 13.90 9.25 27.15
CA ASP A 570 14.24 10.02 28.35
C ASP A 570 15.50 9.41 28.99
N LEU A 571 16.63 9.61 28.31
CA LEU A 571 17.94 9.15 28.79
C LEU A 571 18.35 9.74 30.14
N PRO A 572 18.11 11.02 30.46
CA PRO A 572 18.40 11.55 31.79
C PRO A 572 17.69 10.78 32.91
N SER A 573 16.41 10.47 32.73
CA SER A 573 15.66 9.67 33.70
C SER A 573 16.13 8.21 33.77
N LEU A 574 16.50 7.60 32.63
CA LEU A 574 17.10 6.26 32.62
C LEU A 574 18.44 6.23 33.39
N LYS A 575 19.31 7.22 33.18
CA LYS A 575 20.57 7.36 33.93
C LYS A 575 20.31 7.50 35.43
N ARG A 576 19.33 8.32 35.83
CA ARG A 576 18.92 8.45 37.23
C ARG A 576 18.44 7.11 37.81
N LEU A 577 17.66 6.34 37.06
CA LEU A 577 17.19 5.02 37.46
C LEU A 577 18.34 4.03 37.68
N LEU A 578 19.26 3.91 36.71
CA LEU A 578 20.40 3.01 36.82
C LEU A 578 21.35 3.43 37.95
N GLN A 579 21.54 4.74 38.17
CA GLN A 579 22.29 5.26 39.32
C GLN A 579 21.62 4.88 40.65
N GLY A 580 20.29 4.92 40.71
CA GLY A 580 19.50 4.48 41.85
C GLY A 580 19.72 3.00 42.17
N LEU A 581 19.73 2.14 41.15
CA LEU A 581 20.03 0.71 41.29
C LEU A 581 21.48 0.48 41.75
N ARG A 582 22.46 1.14 41.12
CA ARG A 582 23.89 1.04 41.45
C ARG A 582 24.18 1.48 42.89
N SER A 583 23.57 2.58 43.33
CA SER A 583 23.73 3.14 44.68
C SER A 583 22.85 2.47 45.75
N ARG A 584 22.03 1.48 45.36
CA ARG A 584 21.05 0.80 46.22
C ARG A 584 20.03 1.75 46.88
N GLN A 585 19.71 2.85 46.19
CA GLN A 585 18.55 3.69 46.52
C GLN A 585 17.25 3.07 45.96
N LEU A 586 17.38 2.31 44.87
CA LEU A 586 16.35 1.44 44.32
C LEU A 586 16.75 -0.01 44.57
N ASP A 587 15.81 -0.80 45.08
CA ASP A 587 15.96 -2.23 45.28
C ASP A 587 15.73 -2.97 43.94
N LEU A 588 16.59 -3.95 43.65
CA LEU A 588 16.38 -4.91 42.57
C LEU A 588 15.95 -6.24 43.19
N VAL A 589 14.70 -6.65 42.95
CA VAL A 589 14.17 -7.93 43.43
C VAL A 589 14.14 -8.92 42.31
N ASP A 590 14.90 -10.00 42.45
CA ASP A 590 14.95 -11.09 41.49
C ASP A 590 14.05 -12.25 41.94
N VAL A 591 13.14 -12.69 41.07
CA VAL A 591 12.17 -13.75 41.35
C VAL A 591 11.95 -14.66 40.14
N GLU A 592 11.90 -15.96 40.39
CA GLU A 592 11.45 -16.96 39.43
C GLU A 592 10.03 -17.40 39.78
N THR A 593 9.12 -17.33 38.82
CA THR A 593 7.71 -17.70 38.96
C THR A 593 7.37 -18.89 38.07
N PRO A 594 6.38 -19.73 38.44
CA PRO A 594 5.98 -20.86 37.60
C PRO A 594 5.25 -20.41 36.32
N SER A 595 4.68 -19.21 36.33
CA SER A 595 3.96 -18.58 35.22
C SER A 595 3.97 -17.06 35.43
N ALA A 596 3.67 -16.30 34.39
CA ALA A 596 3.60 -14.84 34.46
C ALA A 596 2.73 -14.32 35.62
N SER A 597 3.29 -13.43 36.44
CA SER A 597 2.56 -12.68 37.47
C SER A 597 1.51 -11.73 36.85
N PRO A 598 0.55 -11.19 37.63
CA PRO A 598 -0.43 -10.24 37.12
C PRO A 598 0.16 -9.06 36.33
N TYR A 599 1.30 -8.49 36.75
CA TYR A 599 1.99 -7.42 36.02
C TYR A 599 2.65 -7.95 34.72
N SER A 600 3.37 -9.07 34.79
CA SER A 600 3.99 -9.69 33.61
C SER A 600 2.96 -10.12 32.58
N ALA A 601 1.81 -10.66 33.00
CA ALA A 601 0.71 -10.99 32.10
C ALA A 601 0.13 -9.75 31.41
N SER A 602 0.03 -8.62 32.12
CA SER A 602 -0.39 -7.34 31.53
C SER A 602 0.63 -6.84 30.50
N LEU A 603 1.93 -6.96 30.79
CA LEU A 603 3.02 -6.57 29.88
C LEU A 603 3.08 -7.46 28.62
N LEU A 604 2.90 -8.78 28.78
CA LEU A 604 2.87 -9.73 27.67
C LEU A 604 1.58 -9.69 26.85
N PHE A 605 0.50 -9.10 27.37
CA PHE A 605 -0.71 -8.91 26.56
C PHE A 605 -0.44 -7.95 25.39
N ASP A 606 0.45 -6.95 25.59
CA ASP A 606 0.94 -6.09 24.51
C ASP A 606 1.78 -6.90 23.50
N TYR A 607 2.56 -7.90 23.94
CA TYR A 607 3.40 -8.77 23.09
C TYR A 607 2.62 -9.48 21.96
N VAL A 608 1.40 -9.98 22.21
CA VAL A 608 0.61 -10.70 21.19
C VAL A 608 0.08 -9.75 20.12
N ALA A 609 -0.31 -8.54 20.51
CA ALA A 609 -0.75 -7.50 19.58
C ALA A 609 0.42 -6.90 18.77
N THR A 610 1.63 -6.99 19.31
CA THR A 610 2.84 -6.48 18.68
C THR A 610 3.46 -7.52 17.75
N TYR A 611 3.68 -8.77 18.18
CA TYR A 611 4.31 -9.83 17.38
C TYR A 611 3.48 -10.27 16.15
N MET A 612 2.15 -10.12 16.19
CA MET A 612 1.31 -10.37 15.01
C MET A 612 1.43 -9.27 13.94
N TYR A 613 1.97 -8.09 14.26
CA TYR A 613 1.83 -6.89 13.41
C TYR A 613 3.07 -5.97 13.32
N GLU A 614 4.13 -6.15 14.12
CA GLU A 614 5.36 -5.35 14.09
C GLU A 614 6.41 -5.85 13.10
N ASP A 615 6.37 -7.14 12.73
CA ASP A 615 7.37 -7.68 11.81
C ASP A 615 6.99 -7.29 10.37
N ASP A 616 7.44 -6.09 9.98
CA ASP A 616 7.15 -5.33 8.76
C ASP A 616 7.61 -6.00 7.45
N THR A 617 7.89 -7.29 7.49
CA THR A 617 8.09 -8.12 6.30
C THR A 617 6.99 -9.18 6.25
N PRO A 618 6.00 -9.07 5.34
CA PRO A 618 5.06 -10.15 5.07
C PRO A 618 5.86 -11.45 4.88
N PRO A 619 5.42 -12.59 5.44
CA PRO A 619 6.07 -13.88 5.20
C PRO A 619 6.22 -14.20 3.70
N ALA A 620 5.32 -13.63 2.88
CA ALA A 620 5.37 -13.66 1.42
C ALA A 620 6.46 -12.77 0.82
N GLU A 621 6.80 -11.63 1.43
CA GLU A 621 7.83 -10.69 1.00
C GLU A 621 9.23 -11.12 1.47
N ARG A 622 9.35 -11.79 2.63
CA ARG A 622 10.59 -12.50 3.01
C ARG A 622 10.88 -13.63 2.04
N ARG A 623 9.85 -14.37 1.61
CA ARG A 623 9.97 -15.36 0.51
C ARG A 623 10.21 -14.68 -0.84
N ALA A 624 9.58 -13.55 -1.16
CA ALA A 624 9.73 -12.88 -2.44
C ALA A 624 11.04 -12.08 -2.56
N GLN A 625 11.63 -11.56 -1.47
CA GLN A 625 12.97 -10.97 -1.45
C GLN A 625 14.06 -12.04 -1.45
N ALA A 626 13.82 -13.18 -0.79
CA ALA A 626 14.65 -14.38 -0.94
C ALA A 626 14.52 -15.03 -2.35
N LEU A 627 13.42 -14.79 -3.07
CA LEU A 627 13.16 -15.30 -4.44
C LEU A 627 13.32 -14.24 -5.54
N SER A 628 13.59 -12.98 -5.23
CA SER A 628 13.82 -11.89 -6.21
C SER A 628 15.27 -11.45 -6.29
N LEU A 629 16.13 -12.02 -5.45
CA LEU A 629 17.56 -12.08 -5.71
C LEU A 629 17.83 -13.23 -6.65
N ASP A 630 17.53 -12.99 -7.92
CA ASP A 630 18.17 -13.76 -8.99
C ASP A 630 18.77 -12.79 -10.01
N ARG A 631 19.70 -11.98 -9.49
CA ARG A 631 20.71 -11.29 -10.30
C ARG A 631 21.61 -12.29 -11.03
N GLU A 632 21.70 -13.54 -10.54
CA GLU A 632 22.39 -14.64 -11.20
C GLU A 632 21.58 -15.23 -12.36
N LEU A 633 20.25 -15.37 -12.27
CA LEU A 633 19.42 -15.78 -13.42
C LEU A 633 19.40 -14.75 -14.56
N LEU A 634 19.48 -13.44 -14.25
CA LEU A 634 19.72 -12.41 -15.27
C LEU A 634 21.11 -12.52 -15.90
N ARG A 635 22.09 -13.08 -15.18
CA ARG A 635 23.47 -13.36 -15.64
C ARG A 635 23.54 -14.63 -16.50
N GLU A 636 22.70 -15.65 -16.23
CA GLU A 636 22.62 -16.89 -17.01
C GLU A 636 21.73 -16.79 -18.26
N LEU A 637 20.70 -15.93 -18.27
CA LEU A 637 19.85 -15.68 -19.44
C LEU A 637 20.41 -14.62 -20.40
N LEU A 638 21.35 -13.79 -19.95
CA LEU A 638 22.05 -12.80 -20.76
C LEU A 638 23.49 -13.26 -20.98
N GLY A 639 23.66 -14.26 -21.84
CA GLY A 639 24.97 -14.57 -22.41
C GLY A 639 25.64 -13.28 -22.89
N GLN A 640 26.90 -13.07 -22.52
CA GLN A 640 27.69 -11.89 -22.89
C GLN A 640 27.95 -11.76 -24.40
N GLU A 641 27.42 -12.67 -25.20
CA GLU A 641 27.46 -12.72 -26.66
C GLU A 641 26.01 -12.58 -27.13
N GLU A 642 25.38 -11.40 -27.09
CA GLU A 642 24.97 -10.63 -28.30
C GLU A 642 24.13 -9.40 -27.86
N LEU A 643 24.62 -8.61 -26.88
CA LEU A 643 23.88 -7.43 -26.38
C LEU A 643 23.65 -6.34 -27.42
N ARG A 644 24.52 -6.26 -28.43
CA ARG A 644 24.42 -5.33 -29.56
C ARG A 644 23.16 -5.53 -30.42
N ASP A 645 22.62 -6.76 -30.47
CA ASP A 645 21.47 -7.11 -31.32
C ASP A 645 20.13 -6.79 -30.64
N LEU A 646 20.16 -6.43 -29.36
CA LEU A 646 18.98 -6.05 -28.56
C LEU A 646 18.81 -4.54 -28.40
N LEU A 647 19.84 -3.75 -28.75
CA LEU A 647 19.80 -2.30 -28.65
C LEU A 647 19.50 -1.69 -30.02
N ASP A 648 18.53 -0.77 -30.04
CA ASP A 648 18.15 -0.03 -31.24
C ASP A 648 19.05 1.21 -31.40
N ALA A 649 19.54 1.47 -32.61
CA ALA A 649 20.51 2.55 -32.85
C ALA A 649 19.92 3.94 -32.58
N ASP A 650 18.67 4.17 -32.99
CA ASP A 650 17.98 5.45 -32.79
C ASP A 650 17.67 5.65 -31.29
N ALA A 651 17.28 4.58 -30.59
CA ALA A 651 17.06 4.60 -29.14
C ALA A 651 18.36 4.90 -28.35
N VAL A 652 19.52 4.41 -28.82
CA VAL A 652 20.82 4.74 -28.22
C VAL A 652 21.13 6.22 -28.38
N GLU A 653 20.96 6.77 -29.59
CA GLU A 653 21.21 8.19 -29.87
C GLU A 653 20.27 9.11 -29.07
N GLU A 654 18.98 8.73 -28.96
CA GLU A 654 18.01 9.47 -28.15
C GLU A 654 18.42 9.53 -26.67
N VAL A 655 18.80 8.38 -26.09
CA VAL A 655 19.23 8.33 -24.68
C VAL A 655 20.54 9.09 -24.49
N GLU A 656 21.50 9.01 -25.41
CA GLU A 656 22.74 9.78 -25.34
C GLU A 656 22.48 11.29 -25.40
N SER A 657 21.55 11.74 -26.24
CA SER A 657 21.09 13.14 -26.29
C SER A 657 20.45 13.57 -24.97
N GLN A 658 19.58 12.74 -24.39
CA GLN A 658 18.98 13.00 -23.08
C GLN A 658 20.02 13.04 -21.94
N LEU A 659 21.08 12.24 -22.02
CA LEU A 659 22.17 12.22 -21.03
C LEU A 659 23.04 13.47 -21.10
N ARG A 660 23.26 14.02 -22.31
CA ARG A 660 23.95 15.32 -22.48
C ARG A 660 23.18 16.40 -21.75
N GLY A 661 21.85 16.46 -21.95
CA GLY A 661 20.95 17.41 -21.30
C GLY A 661 21.18 18.86 -21.75
N GLU A 662 20.10 19.59 -22.02
CA GLU A 662 20.16 21.02 -22.35
C GLU A 662 19.69 21.83 -21.13
N PRO A 663 20.62 22.42 -20.34
CA PRO A 663 20.24 23.20 -19.18
C PRO A 663 19.48 24.46 -19.61
N ARG A 664 18.40 24.79 -18.90
CA ARG A 664 17.54 25.94 -19.22
C ARG A 664 17.89 27.20 -18.42
N ASN A 665 18.74 27.06 -17.41
CA ASN A 665 19.17 28.13 -16.53
C ASN A 665 20.55 27.78 -15.92
N PRO A 666 21.27 28.76 -15.31
CA PRO A 666 22.58 28.53 -14.70
C PRO A 666 22.57 27.44 -13.61
N ASP A 667 21.48 27.35 -12.87
CA ASP A 667 21.27 26.38 -11.81
C ASP A 667 21.26 24.93 -12.35
N GLU A 668 20.55 24.68 -13.45
CA GLU A 668 20.53 23.37 -14.12
C GLU A 668 21.90 23.02 -14.72
N LEU A 669 22.65 24.00 -15.24
CA LEU A 669 24.03 23.79 -15.70
C LEU A 669 24.95 23.38 -14.53
N HIS A 670 24.83 24.03 -13.37
CA HIS A 670 25.60 23.66 -12.18
C HIS A 670 25.26 22.24 -11.68
N ASP A 671 23.98 21.86 -11.68
CA ASP A 671 23.58 20.47 -11.35
C ASP A 671 24.15 19.44 -12.33
N LEU A 672 24.19 19.76 -13.62
CA LEU A 672 24.81 18.90 -14.63
C LEU A 672 26.31 18.73 -14.39
N LEU A 673 27.04 19.81 -14.05
CA LEU A 673 28.46 19.74 -13.70
C LEU A 673 28.69 18.85 -12.48
N ARG A 674 27.89 19.02 -11.43
CA ARG A 674 27.96 18.19 -10.21
C ARG A 674 27.65 16.72 -10.48
N LEU A 675 26.63 16.42 -11.28
CA LEU A 675 26.18 15.04 -11.52
C LEU A 675 27.02 14.30 -12.56
N ARG A 676 27.55 14.99 -13.57
CA ARG A 676 28.16 14.39 -14.77
C ARG A 676 29.65 14.71 -14.94
N GLY A 677 30.19 15.66 -14.18
CA GLY A 677 31.58 16.09 -14.30
C GLY A 677 31.76 17.26 -15.27
N ASP A 678 32.97 17.40 -15.80
CA ASP A 678 33.39 18.55 -16.62
C ASP A 678 32.68 18.63 -17.98
N ARG A 679 32.65 19.82 -18.57
CA ARG A 679 32.12 20.07 -19.92
C ARG A 679 33.11 20.83 -20.79
N ALA A 680 33.14 20.47 -22.07
CA ALA A 680 33.95 21.14 -23.08
C ALA A 680 33.27 22.44 -23.57
N PRO A 681 34.05 23.42 -24.07
CA PRO A 681 33.51 24.57 -24.80
C PRO A 681 32.58 24.10 -25.93
N GLY A 682 31.39 24.70 -26.02
CA GLY A 682 30.34 24.30 -26.96
C GLY A 682 29.38 23.21 -26.45
N GLU A 683 29.63 22.59 -25.29
CA GLU A 683 28.69 21.66 -24.63
C GLU A 683 27.77 22.34 -23.61
N TYR A 684 27.91 23.66 -23.40
CA TYR A 684 27.13 24.46 -22.46
C TYR A 684 26.84 25.87 -23.02
N ASP A 685 25.85 26.53 -22.45
CA ASP A 685 25.55 27.94 -22.76
C ASP A 685 26.56 28.88 -22.06
N GLU A 686 27.28 29.68 -22.85
CA GLU A 686 28.33 30.59 -22.36
C GLU A 686 27.79 31.68 -21.42
N ALA A 687 26.55 32.15 -21.60
CA ALA A 687 25.95 33.13 -20.71
C ALA A 687 25.66 32.53 -19.33
N PHE A 688 25.22 31.27 -19.29
CA PHE A 688 25.03 30.55 -18.02
C PHE A 688 26.36 30.26 -17.33
N ALA A 689 27.38 29.83 -18.09
CA ALA A 689 28.71 29.61 -17.55
C ALA A 689 29.33 30.89 -16.97
N ALA A 690 29.18 32.04 -17.66
CA ALA A 690 29.67 33.32 -17.17
C ALA A 690 29.07 33.73 -15.81
N ILE A 691 27.77 33.48 -15.62
CA ILE A 691 27.10 33.71 -14.32
C ILE A 691 27.70 32.79 -13.25
N LEU A 692 27.83 31.49 -13.52
CA LEU A 692 28.38 30.54 -12.55
C LEU A 692 29.83 30.83 -12.19
N VAL A 693 30.66 31.27 -13.15
CA VAL A 693 32.05 31.66 -12.90
C VAL A 693 32.12 32.95 -12.08
N ALA A 694 31.27 33.93 -12.38
CA ALA A 694 31.18 35.17 -11.59
C ALA A 694 30.74 34.90 -10.14
N GLU A 695 29.78 33.99 -9.94
CA GLU A 695 29.33 33.51 -8.62
C GLU A 695 30.30 32.50 -7.98
N ARG A 696 31.41 32.15 -8.65
CA ARG A 696 32.40 31.14 -8.22
C ARG A 696 31.81 29.76 -7.91
N ARG A 697 30.72 29.41 -8.60
CA ARG A 697 30.09 28.09 -8.59
C ARG A 697 30.65 27.15 -9.65
N ALA A 698 31.30 27.70 -10.66
CA ALA A 698 32.03 26.95 -11.68
C ALA A 698 33.41 27.55 -11.94
N LEU A 699 34.32 26.74 -12.44
CA LEU A 699 35.70 27.12 -12.74
C LEU A 699 36.08 26.64 -14.14
N GLN A 700 36.89 27.43 -14.82
CA GLN A 700 37.57 27.02 -16.05
C GLN A 700 38.95 26.48 -15.69
N LEU A 701 39.19 25.21 -16.02
CA LEU A 701 40.46 24.51 -15.82
C LEU A 701 40.93 23.88 -17.12
N ARG A 702 42.24 23.62 -17.25
CA ARG A 702 42.77 22.83 -18.36
C ARG A 702 42.88 21.36 -17.98
N VAL A 703 42.17 20.50 -18.71
CA VAL A 703 42.22 19.04 -18.58
C VAL A 703 42.64 18.47 -19.93
N ALA A 704 43.66 17.61 -19.95
CA ALA A 704 44.21 17.02 -21.18
C ALA A 704 44.58 18.06 -22.28
N GLY A 705 44.94 19.29 -21.90
CA GLY A 705 45.30 20.36 -22.83
C GLY A 705 44.12 21.20 -23.35
N GLU A 706 42.88 20.84 -23.04
CA GLU A 706 41.67 21.56 -23.40
C GLU A 706 41.08 22.32 -22.22
N GLU A 707 40.46 23.46 -22.47
CA GLU A 707 39.71 24.19 -21.46
C GLU A 707 38.41 23.45 -21.12
N ARG A 708 38.06 23.39 -19.84
CA ARG A 708 36.91 22.66 -19.32
C ARG A 708 36.23 23.47 -18.23
N LEU A 709 34.90 23.48 -18.26
CA LEU A 709 34.08 24.02 -17.19
C LEU A 709 33.82 22.90 -16.17
N ILE A 710 34.13 23.15 -14.90
CA ILE A 710 33.86 22.24 -13.77
C ILE A 710 33.03 22.94 -12.70
N ALA A 711 32.35 22.18 -11.85
CA ALA A 711 31.78 22.72 -10.62
C ALA A 711 32.93 23.13 -9.68
N ALA A 712 32.81 24.29 -9.02
CA ALA A 712 33.87 24.80 -8.15
C ALA A 712 34.14 23.86 -6.96
N GLU A 713 33.11 23.15 -6.50
CA GLU A 713 33.18 22.15 -5.45
C GLU A 713 34.09 20.96 -5.79
N ASP A 714 34.34 20.71 -7.08
CA ASP A 714 35.20 19.60 -7.53
C ASP A 714 36.66 20.02 -7.71
N ALA A 715 37.04 21.27 -7.40
CA ALA A 715 38.41 21.77 -7.61
C ALA A 715 39.48 20.88 -6.97
N GLY A 716 39.31 20.50 -5.71
CA GLY A 716 40.19 19.55 -5.01
C GLY A 716 40.24 18.18 -5.69
N ARG A 717 39.10 17.69 -6.20
CA ARG A 717 38.99 16.39 -6.89
C ARG A 717 39.79 16.39 -8.20
N TYR A 718 39.69 17.44 -9.00
CA TYR A 718 40.47 17.56 -10.25
C TYR A 718 41.97 17.75 -9.98
N ARG A 719 42.32 18.49 -8.92
CA ARG A 719 43.72 18.64 -8.49
C ARG A 719 44.33 17.29 -8.12
N ASP A 720 43.65 16.52 -7.28
CA ASP A 720 44.20 15.28 -6.73
C ASP A 720 44.13 14.12 -7.72
N ALA A 721 43.13 14.10 -8.62
CA ALA A 721 43.03 13.08 -9.67
C ALA A 721 43.97 13.32 -10.85
N LEU A 722 44.06 14.56 -11.33
CA LEU A 722 44.67 14.89 -12.63
C LEU A 722 45.88 15.84 -12.52
N GLY A 723 46.24 16.30 -11.32
CA GLY A 723 47.34 17.24 -11.10
C GLY A 723 47.05 18.67 -11.57
N VAL A 724 45.78 19.01 -11.83
CA VAL A 724 45.38 20.33 -12.36
C VAL A 724 45.35 21.36 -11.23
N MET A 725 46.04 22.49 -11.41
CA MET A 725 46.08 23.53 -10.38
C MET A 725 44.81 24.40 -10.40
N PRO A 726 44.02 24.42 -9.31
CA PRO A 726 42.85 25.28 -9.23
C PRO A 726 43.25 26.75 -9.06
N PRO A 727 42.40 27.71 -9.50
CA PRO A 727 42.67 29.13 -9.34
C PRO A 727 42.71 29.55 -7.87
N SER A 728 43.49 30.59 -7.56
CA SER A 728 43.63 31.12 -6.20
C SER A 728 42.35 31.79 -5.69
N GLY A 729 42.09 31.69 -4.39
CA GLY A 729 40.97 32.38 -3.73
C GLY A 729 39.69 31.55 -3.62
N LEU A 730 39.74 30.25 -3.88
CA LEU A 730 38.67 29.32 -3.55
C LEU A 730 38.60 29.10 -2.03
N PRO A 731 37.40 28.92 -1.46
CA PRO A 731 37.23 28.46 -0.09
C PRO A 731 37.97 27.13 0.15
N ASP A 732 38.63 26.98 1.31
CA ASP A 732 39.41 25.78 1.64
C ASP A 732 38.62 24.48 1.51
N VAL A 733 37.32 24.53 1.80
CA VAL A 733 36.36 23.42 1.64
C VAL A 733 36.32 22.86 0.21
N TYR A 734 36.51 23.69 -0.82
CA TYR A 734 36.51 23.23 -2.22
C TYR A 734 37.85 22.63 -2.66
N LEU A 735 38.87 22.72 -1.81
CA LEU A 735 40.20 22.16 -2.05
C LEU A 735 40.35 20.74 -1.45
N GLU A 736 39.31 20.18 -0.84
CA GLU A 736 39.23 18.79 -0.36
C GLU A 736 39.00 17.84 -1.55
N GLY A 737 39.92 16.91 -1.84
CA GLY A 737 39.81 16.00 -3.01
C GLY A 737 39.01 14.71 -2.79
N GLY A 738 38.77 14.32 -1.54
CA GLY A 738 38.16 13.03 -1.17
C GLY A 738 39.13 11.84 -1.28
N GLU A 739 38.69 10.64 -0.88
CA GLU A 739 39.57 9.47 -0.75
C GLU A 739 40.00 8.85 -2.09
N GLN A 740 39.15 8.89 -3.12
CA GLN A 740 39.43 8.29 -4.44
C GLN A 740 38.96 9.22 -5.59
N PRO A 741 39.68 10.33 -5.84
CA PRO A 741 39.21 11.39 -6.72
C PRO A 741 39.09 10.94 -8.19
N LEU A 742 40.05 10.16 -8.69
CA LEU A 742 40.04 9.65 -10.06
C LEU A 742 38.86 8.69 -10.31
N ARG A 743 38.59 7.78 -9.36
CA ARG A 743 37.43 6.88 -9.39
C ARG A 743 36.12 7.67 -9.50
N GLY A 744 35.98 8.73 -8.70
CA GLY A 744 34.80 9.60 -8.74
C GLY A 744 34.63 10.32 -10.08
N LEU A 745 35.71 10.78 -10.72
CA LEU A 745 35.66 11.41 -12.04
C LEU A 745 35.23 10.43 -13.13
N VAL A 746 35.81 9.22 -13.15
CA VAL A 746 35.48 8.17 -14.12
C VAL A 746 34.02 7.73 -13.98
N LEU A 747 33.52 7.58 -12.75
CA LEU A 747 32.11 7.24 -12.51
C LEU A 747 31.14 8.31 -13.02
N ARG A 748 31.44 9.60 -12.79
CA ARG A 748 30.62 10.72 -13.29
C ARG A 748 30.62 10.79 -14.81
N TYR A 749 31.79 10.58 -15.43
CA TYR A 749 31.93 10.49 -16.87
C TYR A 749 31.06 9.37 -17.45
N ALA A 750 31.12 8.16 -16.87
CA ALA A 750 30.28 7.03 -17.29
C ALA A 750 28.78 7.31 -17.14
N LYS A 751 28.38 7.96 -16.05
CA LYS A 751 26.97 8.35 -15.82
C LYS A 751 26.47 9.36 -16.86
N GLY A 752 27.35 10.22 -17.37
CA GLY A 752 27.01 11.31 -18.30
C GLY A 752 26.89 10.92 -19.77
N ARG A 753 27.15 9.66 -20.14
CA ARG A 753 27.21 9.24 -21.54
C ARG A 753 26.78 7.78 -21.74
N GLY A 754 26.57 7.41 -23.01
CA GLY A 754 26.33 6.01 -23.39
C GLY A 754 27.60 5.16 -23.36
N PRO A 755 27.58 3.98 -24.01
CA PRO A 755 28.74 3.10 -24.08
C PRO A 755 30.00 3.83 -24.60
N PHE A 756 31.13 3.65 -23.92
CA PHE A 756 32.41 4.29 -24.26
C PHE A 756 33.59 3.32 -24.17
N THR A 757 34.67 3.58 -24.91
CA THR A 757 35.86 2.72 -24.91
C THR A 757 36.93 3.21 -23.93
N THR A 758 37.87 2.33 -23.55
CA THR A 758 39.02 2.74 -22.71
C THR A 758 39.82 3.86 -23.38
N ALA A 759 39.99 3.82 -24.70
CA ALA A 759 40.68 4.87 -25.46
C ALA A 759 40.00 6.24 -25.31
N GLN A 760 38.67 6.29 -25.39
CA GLN A 760 37.90 7.53 -25.20
C GLN A 760 38.02 8.08 -23.77
N ALA A 761 38.06 7.20 -22.75
CA ALA A 761 38.25 7.62 -21.37
C ALA A 761 39.68 8.16 -21.13
N ASN A 762 40.69 7.49 -21.70
CA ASN A 762 42.08 7.93 -21.62
C ASN A 762 42.31 9.26 -22.33
N GLU A 763 41.72 9.43 -23.52
CA GLU A 763 41.73 10.71 -24.25
C GLU A 763 41.05 11.82 -23.44
N ARG A 764 39.91 11.52 -22.81
CA ARG A 764 39.17 12.50 -22.00
C ARG A 764 39.99 13.05 -20.83
N PHE A 765 40.67 12.18 -20.09
CA PHE A 765 41.38 12.57 -18.86
C PHE A 765 42.87 12.86 -19.08
N GLY A 766 43.44 12.47 -20.22
CA GLY A 766 44.87 12.64 -20.54
C GLY A 766 45.79 11.69 -19.75
N ILE A 767 45.22 10.67 -19.11
CA ILE A 767 45.92 9.65 -18.31
C ILE A 767 45.31 8.28 -18.57
N ASP A 768 46.02 7.21 -18.23
CA ASP A 768 45.49 5.85 -18.32
C ASP A 768 44.57 5.54 -17.14
N VAL A 769 43.30 5.22 -17.44
CA VAL A 769 42.27 4.90 -16.43
C VAL A 769 41.81 3.45 -16.47
N GLU A 770 42.49 2.57 -17.23
CA GLU A 770 42.08 1.18 -17.43
C GLU A 770 41.96 0.39 -16.12
N SER A 771 42.90 0.57 -15.18
CA SER A 771 42.85 -0.11 -13.87
C SER A 771 41.61 0.29 -13.06
N VAL A 772 41.25 1.58 -13.09
CA VAL A 772 40.08 2.12 -12.39
C VAL A 772 38.78 1.59 -13.02
N LEU A 773 38.72 1.48 -14.35
CA LEU A 773 37.56 0.90 -15.04
C LEU A 773 37.35 -0.57 -14.63
N HIS A 774 38.43 -1.34 -14.49
CA HIS A 774 38.38 -2.71 -14.01
C HIS A 774 38.01 -2.85 -12.53
N GLU A 775 38.44 -1.92 -11.68
CA GLU A 775 38.01 -1.87 -10.29
C GLU A 775 36.50 -1.60 -10.20
N LEU A 776 36.01 -0.60 -10.95
CA LEU A 776 34.58 -0.28 -11.02
C LEU A 776 33.73 -1.41 -11.59
N GLU A 777 34.26 -2.21 -12.52
CA GLU A 777 33.61 -3.43 -13.03
C GLU A 777 33.48 -4.50 -11.94
N ARG A 778 34.54 -4.74 -11.15
CA ARG A 778 34.52 -5.71 -10.04
C ARG A 778 33.55 -5.32 -8.94
N GLU A 779 33.36 -4.02 -8.71
CA GLU A 779 32.39 -3.45 -7.78
C GLU A 779 30.96 -3.36 -8.35
N GLU A 780 30.73 -3.87 -9.56
CA GLU A 780 29.43 -3.81 -10.27
C GLU A 780 28.91 -2.39 -10.55
N LEU A 781 29.80 -1.39 -10.54
CA LEU A 781 29.50 0.02 -10.84
C LEU A 781 29.62 0.35 -12.34
N LEU A 782 30.31 -0.49 -13.11
CA LEU A 782 30.37 -0.45 -14.57
C LEU A 782 30.12 -1.83 -15.17
N VAL A 783 29.55 -1.86 -16.36
CA VAL A 783 29.38 -3.07 -17.18
C VAL A 783 30.30 -2.99 -18.38
N ARG A 784 31.00 -4.09 -18.68
CA ARG A 784 31.83 -4.24 -19.88
C ARG A 784 31.15 -5.17 -20.89
N GLY A 785 31.13 -4.79 -22.16
CA GLY A 785 30.59 -5.64 -23.23
C GLY A 785 30.62 -4.98 -24.60
N GLU A 786 30.16 -5.70 -25.62
CA GLU A 786 29.97 -5.15 -26.97
C GLU A 786 28.53 -4.62 -27.03
N LEU A 787 28.37 -3.32 -26.76
CA LEU A 787 27.07 -2.72 -26.44
C LEU A 787 26.48 -1.95 -27.64
N ARG A 788 27.28 -1.16 -28.34
CA ARG A 788 26.79 -0.34 -29.46
C ARG A 788 26.40 -1.20 -30.67
N PRO A 789 25.20 -0.99 -31.27
CA PRO A 789 24.79 -1.71 -32.49
C PRO A 789 25.79 -1.50 -33.63
N GLY A 790 26.28 -2.59 -34.23
CA GLY A 790 27.29 -2.55 -35.30
C GLY A 790 28.73 -2.24 -34.84
N GLY A 791 28.98 -2.08 -33.53
CA GLY A 791 30.32 -1.92 -32.97
C GLY A 791 31.09 -3.24 -32.87
N VAL A 792 32.43 -3.16 -32.88
CA VAL A 792 33.35 -4.31 -32.78
C VAL A 792 34.28 -4.25 -31.56
N GLU A 793 34.23 -3.17 -30.78
CA GLU A 793 35.08 -2.97 -29.60
C GLU A 793 34.29 -3.23 -28.31
N ARG A 794 35.00 -3.69 -27.27
CA ARG A 794 34.43 -3.79 -25.93
C ARG A 794 34.35 -2.40 -25.30
N GLU A 795 33.14 -2.03 -24.92
CA GLU A 795 32.78 -0.75 -24.31
C GLU A 795 32.44 -0.94 -22.83
N TRP A 796 32.50 0.17 -22.11
CA TRP A 796 32.09 0.34 -20.73
C TRP A 796 30.80 1.14 -20.69
N CYS A 797 29.89 0.79 -19.79
CA CYS A 797 28.64 1.53 -19.60
C CYS A 797 28.19 1.48 -18.14
N ASP A 798 27.62 2.58 -17.67
CA ASP A 798 26.97 2.63 -16.37
C ASP A 798 25.71 1.73 -16.36
N PRO A 799 25.47 0.92 -15.31
CA PRO A 799 24.33 0.00 -15.25
C PRO A 799 22.95 0.68 -15.35
N ASP A 800 22.78 1.89 -14.81
CA ASP A 800 21.53 2.65 -14.91
C ASP A 800 21.32 3.16 -16.34
N VAL A 801 22.40 3.64 -16.98
CA VAL A 801 22.39 4.06 -18.39
C VAL A 801 22.05 2.87 -19.30
N LEU A 802 22.68 1.72 -19.12
CA LEU A 802 22.38 0.50 -19.89
C LEU A 802 20.91 0.08 -19.74
N ARG A 803 20.34 0.17 -18.52
CA ARG A 803 18.91 -0.08 -18.29
C ARG A 803 18.00 0.90 -19.04
N ARG A 804 18.37 2.19 -19.14
CA ARG A 804 17.63 3.18 -19.94
C ARG A 804 17.70 2.85 -21.43
N LEU A 805 18.88 2.53 -21.94
CA LEU A 805 19.10 2.13 -23.34
C LEU A 805 18.23 0.92 -23.72
N ARG A 806 18.22 -0.13 -22.89
CA ARG A 806 17.37 -1.30 -23.08
C ARG A 806 15.88 -0.96 -23.05
N ARG A 807 15.45 -0.11 -22.12
CA ARG A 807 14.04 0.28 -22.00
C ARG A 807 13.56 1.10 -23.20
N ALA A 808 14.39 2.02 -23.69
CA ALA A 808 14.12 2.81 -24.88
C ALA A 808 14.03 1.91 -26.12
N SER A 809 14.99 0.99 -26.28
CA SER A 809 15.02 0.02 -27.40
C SER A 809 13.80 -0.90 -27.39
N LEU A 810 13.40 -1.41 -26.21
CA LEU A 810 12.17 -2.21 -26.07
C LEU A 810 10.89 -1.40 -26.34
N ALA A 811 10.88 -0.11 -26.01
CA ALA A 811 9.74 0.76 -26.30
C ALA A 811 9.61 1.01 -27.81
N ALA A 812 10.74 1.19 -28.51
CA ALA A 812 10.78 1.29 -29.97
C ALA A 812 10.21 0.02 -30.62
N LEU A 813 10.69 -1.17 -30.22
CA LEU A 813 10.19 -2.47 -30.70
C LEU A 813 8.69 -2.69 -30.40
N ARG A 814 8.20 -2.26 -29.24
CA ARG A 814 6.76 -2.37 -28.90
C ARG A 814 5.88 -1.46 -29.73
N LYS A 815 6.40 -0.30 -30.14
CA LYS A 815 5.67 0.67 -30.98
C LYS A 815 5.43 0.11 -32.39
N GLU A 816 6.24 -0.83 -32.85
CA GLU A 816 6.01 -1.58 -34.10
C GLU A 816 4.82 -2.56 -34.01
N VAL A 817 4.37 -2.92 -32.80
CA VAL A 817 3.31 -3.91 -32.54
C VAL A 817 2.17 -3.29 -31.71
N GLU A 818 1.84 -2.02 -31.96
CA GLU A 818 0.83 -1.31 -31.17
C GLU A 818 -0.61 -1.76 -31.57
N PRO A 819 -1.46 -2.17 -30.62
CA PRO A 819 -2.83 -2.57 -30.91
C PRO A 819 -3.68 -1.38 -31.37
N ALA A 820 -4.46 -1.59 -32.44
CA ALA A 820 -5.35 -0.55 -32.98
C ALA A 820 -6.52 -0.23 -32.03
N GLU A 821 -7.02 1.01 -32.11
CA GLU A 821 -8.20 1.44 -31.36
C GLU A 821 -9.42 0.53 -31.60
N GLN A 822 -10.24 0.32 -30.56
CA GLN A 822 -11.47 -0.48 -30.66
C GLN A 822 -12.41 0.03 -31.77
N ALA A 823 -12.43 1.34 -32.02
CA ALA A 823 -13.20 1.95 -33.10
C ALA A 823 -12.70 1.55 -34.50
N SER A 824 -11.41 1.24 -34.64
CA SER A 824 -10.82 0.74 -35.89
C SER A 824 -11.22 -0.71 -36.12
N LEU A 825 -11.24 -1.54 -35.08
CA LEU A 825 -11.78 -2.91 -35.16
C LEU A 825 -13.27 -2.92 -35.54
N GLY A 826 -14.06 -2.02 -34.93
CA GLY A 826 -15.48 -1.86 -35.23
C GLY A 826 -15.76 -1.43 -36.68
N ARG A 827 -14.87 -0.65 -37.30
CA ARG A 827 -14.94 -0.28 -38.74
C ARG A 827 -14.46 -1.41 -39.65
N PHE A 828 -13.41 -2.12 -39.24
CA PHE A 828 -12.81 -3.20 -40.00
C PHE A 828 -13.75 -4.40 -40.15
N LEU A 829 -14.38 -4.85 -39.06
CA LEU A 829 -15.16 -6.11 -39.05
C LEU A 829 -16.30 -6.13 -40.09
N PRO A 830 -17.19 -5.12 -40.20
CA PRO A 830 -18.23 -5.12 -41.22
C PRO A 830 -17.70 -5.14 -42.65
N SER A 831 -16.59 -4.42 -42.91
CA SER A 831 -15.97 -4.35 -44.24
C SER A 831 -15.24 -5.64 -44.61
N TRP A 832 -14.54 -6.25 -43.64
CA TRP A 832 -13.90 -7.55 -43.79
C TRP A 832 -14.91 -8.66 -44.06
N HIS A 833 -16.04 -8.64 -43.36
CA HIS A 833 -17.17 -9.56 -43.60
C HIS A 833 -18.04 -9.18 -44.80
N GLY A 834 -17.68 -8.14 -45.56
CA GLY A 834 -18.35 -7.73 -46.80
C GLY A 834 -19.79 -7.26 -46.63
N ILE A 835 -20.19 -6.82 -45.43
CA ILE A 835 -21.56 -6.35 -45.12
C ILE A 835 -21.87 -5.03 -45.85
N ASP A 836 -20.84 -4.22 -46.10
CA ASP A 836 -20.87 -2.97 -46.85
C ASP A 836 -20.82 -3.17 -48.39
N ARG A 837 -20.62 -4.41 -48.87
CA ARG A 837 -20.51 -4.74 -50.29
C ARG A 837 -21.76 -5.49 -50.77
N ARG A 838 -22.16 -5.25 -52.03
CA ARG A 838 -23.24 -6.00 -52.67
C ARG A 838 -22.68 -7.33 -53.17
N ALA A 839 -23.11 -8.44 -52.58
CA ALA A 839 -22.71 -9.78 -52.99
C ALA A 839 -23.91 -10.56 -53.57
N SER A 840 -23.64 -11.44 -54.51
CA SER A 840 -24.58 -12.52 -54.88
C SER A 840 -24.70 -13.52 -53.72
N LEU A 841 -25.77 -14.33 -53.72
CA LEU A 841 -25.96 -15.36 -52.69
C LEU A 841 -24.77 -16.33 -52.60
N ARG A 842 -24.17 -16.67 -53.75
CA ARG A 842 -23.00 -17.55 -53.79
C ARG A 842 -21.80 -16.90 -53.08
N GLU A 843 -21.46 -15.66 -53.44
CA GLU A 843 -20.34 -14.92 -52.84
C GLU A 843 -20.54 -14.68 -51.34
N ALA A 844 -21.77 -14.40 -50.91
CA ALA A 844 -22.10 -14.21 -49.50
C ALA A 844 -21.92 -15.49 -48.67
N LEU A 845 -22.11 -16.67 -49.26
CA LEU A 845 -21.96 -17.96 -48.59
C LEU A 845 -20.51 -18.42 -48.47
N VAL A 846 -19.60 -18.00 -49.37
CA VAL A 846 -18.18 -18.43 -49.38
C VAL A 846 -17.49 -18.26 -48.02
N PRO A 847 -17.52 -17.08 -47.35
CA PRO A 847 -16.88 -16.90 -46.04
C PRO A 847 -17.70 -17.49 -44.88
N LEU A 848 -18.92 -17.96 -45.13
CA LEU A 848 -19.84 -18.47 -44.11
C LEU A 848 -19.94 -20.00 -44.11
N GLN A 849 -19.18 -20.68 -44.96
CA GLN A 849 -19.16 -22.13 -45.00
C GLN A 849 -18.68 -22.71 -43.67
N ALA A 850 -19.23 -23.86 -43.27
CA ALA A 850 -18.96 -24.49 -41.98
C ALA A 850 -19.30 -23.64 -40.73
N LEU A 851 -19.97 -22.48 -40.89
CA LEU A 851 -20.46 -21.71 -39.75
C LEU A 851 -21.81 -22.25 -39.28
N ALA A 852 -21.87 -22.79 -38.06
CA ALA A 852 -23.11 -23.28 -37.47
C ALA A 852 -23.95 -22.15 -36.87
N LEU A 853 -25.06 -21.80 -37.52
CA LEU A 853 -25.99 -20.79 -37.04
C LEU A 853 -27.39 -21.37 -36.82
N PRO A 854 -28.18 -20.79 -35.89
CA PRO A 854 -29.61 -21.03 -35.81
C PRO A 854 -30.27 -20.91 -37.19
N VAL A 855 -31.14 -21.86 -37.53
CA VAL A 855 -31.81 -21.92 -38.85
C VAL A 855 -32.47 -20.60 -39.21
N SER A 856 -33.12 -19.95 -38.24
CA SER A 856 -33.83 -18.69 -38.44
C SER A 856 -32.89 -17.53 -38.83
N LEU A 857 -31.69 -17.47 -38.25
CA LEU A 857 -30.76 -16.35 -38.45
C LEU A 857 -30.20 -16.27 -39.86
N TRP A 858 -30.07 -17.42 -40.55
CA TRP A 858 -29.65 -17.46 -41.96
C TRP A 858 -30.54 -16.57 -42.82
N GLU A 859 -31.86 -16.69 -42.69
CA GLU A 859 -32.82 -16.02 -43.57
C GLU A 859 -33.42 -14.74 -42.97
N SER A 860 -33.32 -14.51 -41.66
CA SER A 860 -33.80 -13.28 -41.02
C SER A 860 -32.76 -12.17 -40.96
N GLU A 861 -31.47 -12.50 -40.82
CA GLU A 861 -30.43 -11.50 -40.56
C GLU A 861 -29.19 -11.65 -41.44
N VAL A 862 -28.66 -12.87 -41.59
CA VAL A 862 -27.33 -13.08 -42.17
C VAL A 862 -27.32 -12.88 -43.68
N LEU A 863 -28.21 -13.57 -44.41
CA LEU A 863 -28.32 -13.46 -45.87
C LEU A 863 -29.00 -12.16 -46.31
N PRO A 864 -30.11 -11.69 -45.71
CA PRO A 864 -30.75 -10.43 -46.12
C PRO A 864 -29.84 -9.20 -46.00
N ARG A 865 -28.92 -9.18 -45.04
CA ARG A 865 -27.96 -8.06 -44.87
C ARG A 865 -26.79 -8.11 -45.84
N ARG A 866 -26.48 -9.27 -46.44
CA ARG A 866 -25.34 -9.47 -47.37
C ARG A 866 -25.77 -9.53 -48.84
N VAL A 867 -26.99 -9.98 -49.10
CA VAL A 867 -27.55 -10.19 -50.44
C VAL A 867 -28.73 -9.24 -50.65
N PRO A 868 -28.57 -8.16 -51.43
CA PRO A 868 -29.65 -7.23 -51.71
C PRO A 868 -30.86 -7.92 -52.34
N GLY A 869 -32.03 -7.76 -51.73
CA GLY A 869 -33.27 -8.38 -52.23
C GLY A 869 -33.31 -9.90 -52.07
N TYR A 870 -32.59 -10.47 -51.09
CA TYR A 870 -32.61 -11.89 -50.78
C TYR A 870 -34.05 -12.43 -50.72
N ALA A 871 -34.30 -13.50 -51.48
CA ALA A 871 -35.56 -14.23 -51.45
C ALA A 871 -35.28 -15.69 -51.08
N PRO A 872 -36.05 -16.31 -50.15
CA PRO A 872 -35.84 -17.70 -49.71
C PRO A 872 -35.76 -18.73 -50.87
N ALA A 873 -36.45 -18.46 -51.98
CA ALA A 873 -36.40 -19.29 -53.18
C ALA A 873 -35.00 -19.40 -53.82
N GLN A 874 -34.11 -18.43 -53.59
CA GLN A 874 -32.74 -18.46 -54.10
C GLN A 874 -31.90 -19.55 -53.41
N LEU A 875 -32.01 -19.66 -52.09
CA LEU A 875 -31.33 -20.73 -51.32
C LEU A 875 -31.95 -22.10 -51.63
N ASP A 876 -33.26 -22.15 -51.85
CA ASP A 876 -33.96 -23.37 -52.28
C ASP A 876 -33.44 -23.88 -53.62
N GLN A 877 -33.19 -22.98 -54.58
CA GLN A 877 -32.62 -23.34 -55.89
C GLN A 877 -31.20 -23.88 -55.77
N LEU A 878 -30.37 -23.31 -54.89
CA LEU A 878 -29.01 -23.79 -54.65
C LEU A 878 -28.99 -25.17 -53.95
N CYS A 879 -29.91 -25.42 -53.03
CA CYS A 879 -30.05 -26.74 -52.40
C CYS A 879 -30.57 -27.77 -53.42
N ALA A 880 -31.63 -27.43 -54.17
CA ALA A 880 -32.25 -28.34 -55.14
C ALA A 880 -31.34 -28.69 -56.33
N SER A 881 -30.47 -27.76 -56.75
CA SER A 881 -29.43 -28.03 -57.75
C SER A 881 -28.28 -28.89 -57.21
N GLY A 882 -28.19 -29.04 -55.89
CA GLY A 882 -27.13 -29.76 -55.20
C GLY A 882 -25.79 -29.02 -55.13
N GLU A 883 -25.76 -27.74 -55.49
CA GLU A 883 -24.58 -26.87 -55.34
C GLU A 883 -24.28 -26.60 -53.87
N VAL A 884 -25.34 -26.39 -53.09
CA VAL A 884 -25.28 -26.15 -51.64
C VAL A 884 -25.88 -27.32 -50.88
N VAL A 885 -25.22 -27.73 -49.79
CA VAL A 885 -25.70 -28.73 -48.84
C VAL A 885 -25.64 -28.14 -47.44
N TRP A 886 -26.60 -28.50 -46.60
CA TRP A 886 -26.65 -28.09 -45.21
C TRP A 886 -26.49 -29.30 -44.28
N VAL A 887 -25.81 -29.13 -43.16
CA VAL A 887 -25.59 -30.19 -42.16
C VAL A 887 -25.99 -29.65 -40.80
N GLY A 888 -26.73 -30.44 -40.03
CA GLY A 888 -27.05 -30.06 -38.65
C GLY A 888 -25.82 -30.07 -37.76
N ALA A 889 -25.74 -29.09 -36.86
CA ALA A 889 -24.60 -28.84 -35.99
C ALA A 889 -25.10 -28.52 -34.57
N GLY A 890 -25.90 -29.43 -34.02
CA GLY A 890 -26.62 -29.26 -32.77
C GLY A 890 -28.07 -28.77 -32.96
N LEU A 891 -28.81 -28.72 -31.85
CA LEU A 891 -30.24 -28.40 -31.85
C LEU A 891 -30.53 -27.04 -32.52
N ASP A 892 -31.38 -27.09 -33.57
CA ASP A 892 -31.81 -25.93 -34.38
C ASP A 892 -30.67 -25.13 -35.05
N ARG A 893 -29.48 -25.73 -35.19
CA ARG A 893 -28.34 -25.11 -35.86
C ARG A 893 -27.94 -25.89 -37.09
N VAL A 894 -27.65 -25.16 -38.16
CA VAL A 894 -27.17 -25.74 -39.41
C VAL A 894 -25.98 -24.97 -39.93
N ALA A 895 -25.01 -25.71 -40.47
CA ALA A 895 -23.91 -25.19 -41.25
C ALA A 895 -24.17 -25.45 -42.74
N VAL A 896 -23.82 -24.48 -43.57
CA VAL A 896 -23.99 -24.54 -45.02
C VAL A 896 -22.63 -24.78 -45.69
N TYR A 897 -22.61 -25.55 -46.76
CA TYR A 897 -21.41 -25.87 -47.53
C TYR A 897 -21.73 -25.82 -49.02
N PHE A 898 -20.77 -25.35 -49.81
CA PHE A 898 -20.69 -25.77 -51.19
C PHE A 898 -20.21 -27.21 -51.23
N ARG A 899 -20.85 -28.01 -52.07
CA ARG A 899 -20.54 -29.46 -52.15
C ARG A 899 -19.08 -29.74 -52.51
N GLU A 900 -18.43 -28.83 -53.23
CA GLU A 900 -17.02 -28.94 -53.61
C GLU A 900 -16.04 -28.67 -52.45
N ASP A 901 -16.42 -27.82 -51.49
CA ASP A 901 -15.55 -27.36 -50.41
C ASP A 901 -15.69 -28.20 -49.12
N ALA A 902 -16.82 -28.87 -48.96
CA ALA A 902 -17.11 -29.68 -47.77
C ALA A 902 -15.98 -30.68 -47.39
N PRO A 903 -15.35 -31.44 -48.32
CA PRO A 903 -14.26 -32.36 -47.97
C PRO A 903 -13.03 -31.68 -47.35
N VAL A 904 -12.80 -30.40 -47.64
CA VAL A 904 -11.65 -29.63 -47.16
C VAL A 904 -11.97 -28.96 -45.82
N LEU A 905 -13.18 -28.42 -45.69
CA LEU A 905 -13.61 -27.73 -44.47
C LEU A 905 -13.92 -28.68 -43.31
N GLY A 906 -14.24 -29.94 -43.62
CA GLY A 906 -14.55 -30.94 -42.60
C GLY A 906 -15.91 -30.73 -41.95
N GLN A 907 -16.31 -31.68 -41.10
CA GLN A 907 -17.62 -31.67 -40.45
C GLN A 907 -17.57 -30.86 -39.14
N VAL A 908 -18.53 -29.95 -38.97
CA VAL A 908 -18.76 -29.24 -37.71
C VAL A 908 -19.35 -30.19 -36.66
N ALA A 909 -18.94 -30.03 -35.40
CA ALA A 909 -19.45 -30.83 -34.30
C ALA A 909 -20.99 -30.70 -34.17
N GLY A 910 -21.69 -31.85 -34.20
CA GLY A 910 -23.13 -31.97 -33.97
C GLY A 910 -23.47 -32.28 -32.53
N ALA A 911 -24.75 -32.57 -32.27
CA ALA A 911 -25.19 -33.21 -31.02
C ALA A 911 -24.59 -34.62 -30.87
N ASP A 912 -24.63 -35.17 -29.65
CA ASP A 912 -24.20 -36.54 -29.39
C ASP A 912 -24.91 -37.54 -30.32
N ARG A 913 -24.15 -38.56 -30.73
CA ARG A 913 -24.63 -39.56 -31.67
C ARG A 913 -25.83 -40.32 -31.08
N PRO A 914 -27.03 -40.27 -31.68
CA PRO A 914 -28.21 -40.91 -31.11
C PRO A 914 -28.14 -42.43 -31.26
N GLU A 915 -28.37 -43.17 -30.18
CA GLU A 915 -28.35 -44.64 -30.18
C GLU A 915 -29.78 -45.21 -30.25
N GLY A 916 -29.92 -46.48 -30.68
CA GLY A 916 -31.18 -47.22 -30.64
C GLY A 916 -31.67 -47.73 -31.99
N GLU A 917 -32.54 -48.75 -31.93
CA GLU A 917 -32.96 -49.54 -33.09
C GLU A 917 -33.63 -48.71 -34.21
N LEU A 918 -34.38 -47.66 -33.85
CA LEU A 918 -34.99 -46.74 -34.82
C LEU A 918 -33.94 -45.95 -35.61
N HIS A 919 -32.91 -45.44 -34.92
CA HIS A 919 -31.81 -44.70 -35.54
C HIS A 919 -30.97 -45.59 -36.44
N ASP A 920 -30.72 -46.83 -36.03
CA ASP A 920 -29.92 -47.79 -36.80
C ASP A 920 -30.64 -48.23 -38.08
N ARG A 921 -31.95 -48.49 -38.03
CA ARG A 921 -32.76 -48.77 -39.24
C ARG A 921 -32.75 -47.61 -40.23
N LEU A 922 -32.86 -46.37 -39.74
CA LEU A 922 -32.77 -45.17 -40.59
C LEU A 922 -31.37 -44.99 -41.19
N ARG A 923 -30.30 -45.26 -40.43
CA ARG A 923 -28.91 -45.25 -40.93
C ARG A 923 -28.66 -46.30 -41.99
N GLU A 924 -29.22 -47.50 -41.83
CA GLU A 924 -29.09 -48.59 -42.80
C GLU A 924 -29.83 -48.28 -44.09
N ALA A 925 -31.08 -47.82 -44.02
CA ALA A 925 -31.86 -47.43 -45.20
C ALA A 925 -31.20 -46.30 -46.00
N LEU A 926 -30.55 -45.36 -45.31
CA LEU A 926 -29.85 -44.23 -45.93
C LEU A 926 -28.36 -44.52 -46.25
N ALA A 927 -27.88 -45.74 -46.06
CA ALA A 927 -26.47 -46.13 -46.24
C ALA A 927 -26.01 -46.21 -47.69
N GLY A 928 -26.89 -46.09 -48.69
CA GLY A 928 -26.51 -46.19 -50.10
C GLY A 928 -27.30 -45.33 -51.08
N ASN A 929 -28.46 -44.77 -50.67
CA ASN A 929 -29.35 -44.00 -51.54
C ASN A 929 -29.92 -42.78 -50.83
N ALA A 930 -30.22 -41.73 -51.60
CA ALA A 930 -31.03 -40.61 -51.12
C ALA A 930 -32.50 -40.92 -51.36
N LEU A 931 -33.30 -41.00 -50.29
CA LEU A 931 -34.68 -41.49 -50.33
C LEU A 931 -35.68 -40.36 -50.04
N PHE A 932 -36.80 -40.32 -50.75
CA PHE A 932 -37.93 -39.48 -50.33
C PHE A 932 -38.54 -40.06 -49.06
N TRP A 933 -39.22 -39.22 -48.27
CA TRP A 933 -39.81 -39.61 -46.99
C TRP A 933 -40.67 -40.89 -47.04
N PHE A 934 -41.53 -41.05 -48.05
CA PHE A 934 -42.39 -42.24 -48.17
C PHE A 934 -41.61 -43.50 -48.55
N ASP A 935 -40.54 -43.37 -49.34
CA ASP A 935 -39.65 -44.48 -49.68
C ASP A 935 -38.82 -44.90 -48.46
N LEU A 936 -38.38 -43.93 -47.64
CA LEU A 936 -37.68 -44.18 -46.38
C LEU A 936 -38.57 -44.93 -45.37
N LEU A 937 -39.85 -44.58 -45.27
CA LEU A 937 -40.80 -45.32 -44.43
C LEU A 937 -41.06 -46.74 -44.95
N ALA A 938 -41.19 -46.90 -46.27
CA ALA A 938 -41.38 -48.21 -46.88
C ALA A 938 -40.17 -49.13 -46.68
N GLU A 939 -38.94 -48.60 -46.79
CA GLU A 939 -37.69 -49.34 -46.61
C GLU A 939 -37.44 -49.74 -45.15
N THR A 940 -37.79 -48.86 -44.20
CA THR A 940 -37.54 -49.09 -42.76
C THR A 940 -38.67 -49.82 -42.04
N GLY A 941 -39.88 -49.83 -42.62
CA GLY A 941 -41.09 -50.38 -42.00
C GLY A 941 -41.54 -49.63 -40.75
N LEU A 942 -41.06 -48.40 -40.54
CA LEU A 942 -41.38 -47.58 -39.37
C LEU A 942 -42.66 -46.77 -39.57
N GLU A 943 -43.39 -46.53 -38.48
CA GLU A 943 -44.52 -45.61 -38.48
C GLU A 943 -44.05 -44.14 -38.48
N THR A 944 -44.83 -43.25 -39.11
CA THR A 944 -44.47 -41.82 -39.28
C THR A 944 -44.20 -41.14 -37.92
N GLU A 945 -44.94 -41.50 -36.87
CA GLU A 945 -44.81 -40.95 -35.52
C GLU A 945 -43.49 -41.30 -34.84
N GLN A 946 -42.86 -42.42 -35.23
CA GLN A 946 -41.59 -42.89 -34.69
C GLN A 946 -40.41 -42.44 -35.56
N ALA A 947 -40.56 -42.50 -36.88
CA ALA A 947 -39.47 -42.20 -37.82
C ALA A 947 -39.12 -40.71 -37.86
N LEU A 948 -40.10 -39.80 -37.68
CA LEU A 948 -39.86 -38.37 -37.89
C LEU A 948 -38.99 -37.74 -36.80
N PRO A 949 -39.25 -37.99 -35.48
CA PRO A 949 -38.34 -37.51 -34.43
C PRO A 949 -36.93 -38.10 -34.56
N ALA A 950 -36.83 -39.43 -34.76
CA ALA A 950 -35.54 -40.12 -34.89
C ALA A 950 -34.72 -39.62 -36.10
N LEU A 951 -35.38 -39.26 -37.21
CA LEU A 951 -34.72 -38.65 -38.36
C LEU A 951 -34.13 -37.28 -38.02
N TRP A 952 -34.87 -36.44 -37.29
CA TRP A 952 -34.37 -35.12 -36.89
C TRP A 952 -33.26 -35.20 -35.83
N ASP A 953 -33.29 -36.19 -34.94
CA ASP A 953 -32.19 -36.46 -34.01
C ASP A 953 -30.89 -36.76 -34.77
N LEU A 954 -30.96 -37.60 -35.82
CA LEU A 954 -29.84 -37.86 -36.73
C LEU A 954 -29.39 -36.61 -37.50
N VAL A 955 -30.31 -35.71 -37.85
CA VAL A 955 -29.97 -34.43 -38.50
C VAL A 955 -29.17 -33.55 -37.55
N TRP A 956 -29.57 -33.39 -36.29
CA TRP A 956 -28.86 -32.53 -35.33
C TRP A 956 -27.53 -33.10 -34.87
N ALA A 957 -27.38 -34.42 -34.89
CA ALA A 957 -26.10 -35.11 -34.76
C ALA A 957 -25.20 -34.95 -36.00
N GLY A 958 -25.71 -34.34 -37.07
CA GLY A 958 -24.98 -34.12 -38.32
C GLY A 958 -24.83 -35.38 -39.17
N GLU A 959 -25.52 -36.47 -38.86
CA GLU A 959 -25.41 -37.75 -39.58
C GLU A 959 -26.30 -37.83 -40.83
N VAL A 960 -27.37 -37.02 -40.87
CA VAL A 960 -28.33 -36.97 -41.98
C VAL A 960 -28.51 -35.52 -42.48
N THR A 961 -28.65 -35.39 -43.81
CA THR A 961 -28.90 -34.14 -44.53
C THR A 961 -30.06 -34.30 -45.53
N ASN A 962 -30.51 -33.19 -46.11
CA ASN A 962 -31.56 -33.12 -47.12
C ASN A 962 -31.15 -32.20 -48.28
N ASP A 963 -31.61 -32.50 -49.49
CA ASP A 963 -31.39 -31.67 -50.69
C ASP A 963 -32.35 -30.47 -50.81
N ALA A 964 -33.24 -30.28 -49.84
CA ALA A 964 -34.20 -29.19 -49.73
C ALA A 964 -33.95 -28.39 -48.44
N TRP A 965 -34.04 -27.06 -48.51
CA TRP A 965 -34.01 -26.19 -47.32
C TRP A 965 -35.38 -26.09 -46.64
N GLN A 966 -36.46 -26.37 -47.39
CA GLN A 966 -37.84 -26.25 -46.93
C GLN A 966 -38.17 -27.04 -45.64
N PRO A 967 -37.64 -28.26 -45.39
CA PRO A 967 -37.87 -28.97 -44.13
C PRO A 967 -37.43 -28.17 -42.90
N LEU A 968 -36.38 -27.36 -43.01
CA LEU A 968 -35.90 -26.48 -41.94
C LEU A 968 -36.87 -25.34 -41.64
N ARG A 969 -37.68 -24.91 -42.63
CA ARG A 969 -38.72 -23.88 -42.45
C ARG A 969 -40.01 -24.41 -41.82
N ALA A 970 -40.15 -25.72 -41.63
CA ALA A 970 -41.37 -26.30 -41.05
C ALA A 970 -41.52 -25.90 -39.57
N GLY A 971 -42.67 -25.29 -39.21
CA GLY A 971 -42.94 -24.86 -37.84
C GLY A 971 -43.14 -26.00 -36.82
N ARG A 972 -43.33 -27.24 -37.28
CA ARG A 972 -43.36 -28.45 -36.45
C ARG A 972 -42.47 -29.52 -37.09
N ARG A 973 -41.20 -29.55 -36.69
CA ARG A 973 -40.22 -30.52 -37.23
C ARG A 973 -40.42 -31.94 -36.67
N TYR A 974 -40.87 -32.05 -35.42
CA TYR A 974 -41.07 -33.34 -34.74
C TYR A 974 -42.52 -33.84 -34.71
N GLY A 975 -43.48 -33.05 -35.22
CA GLY A 975 -44.91 -33.37 -35.13
C GLY A 975 -45.46 -33.96 -36.42
N VAL A 976 -46.16 -35.10 -36.33
CA VAL A 976 -46.87 -35.68 -37.48
C VAL A 976 -48.05 -34.79 -37.90
N PRO A 977 -48.20 -34.45 -39.19
CA PRO A 977 -49.36 -33.71 -39.66
C PRO A 977 -50.64 -34.54 -39.43
N LYS A 978 -51.56 -34.08 -38.56
CA LYS A 978 -52.89 -34.69 -38.43
C LYS A 978 -53.67 -34.45 -39.74
N PRO A 979 -54.25 -35.46 -40.40
CA PRO A 979 -55.07 -35.25 -41.59
C PRO A 979 -56.31 -34.44 -41.22
N GLN A 980 -56.35 -33.15 -41.58
CA GLN A 980 -57.57 -32.36 -41.47
C GLN A 980 -58.59 -32.87 -42.49
N ARG A 981 -59.53 -33.70 -42.03
CA ARG A 981 -60.78 -33.98 -42.75
C ARG A 981 -61.63 -32.68 -42.78
N ARG A 982 -61.42 -31.84 -43.79
CA ARG A 982 -62.40 -30.80 -44.18
C ARG A 982 -62.83 -31.00 -45.63
N PRO A 983 -64.15 -30.96 -45.91
CA PRO A 983 -64.69 -31.25 -47.24
C PRO A 983 -64.30 -30.18 -48.26
N ARG A 984 -64.07 -30.66 -49.49
CA ARG A 984 -63.58 -29.94 -50.66
C ARG A 984 -64.40 -28.68 -50.99
N ARG A 985 -63.74 -27.52 -51.04
CA ARG A 985 -64.03 -26.46 -52.01
C ARG A 985 -62.74 -26.15 -52.77
N PHE A 986 -62.77 -26.36 -54.10
CA PHE A 986 -61.66 -26.07 -55.01
C PHE A 986 -61.38 -24.56 -55.04
N SER A 987 -60.46 -24.11 -54.20
CA SER A 987 -59.82 -22.80 -54.28
C SER A 987 -58.49 -22.95 -55.01
N ARG A 988 -58.28 -22.15 -56.06
CA ARG A 988 -57.09 -22.13 -56.94
C ARG A 988 -55.81 -21.58 -56.28
N ARG A 989 -55.71 -21.61 -54.94
CA ARG A 989 -54.49 -21.33 -54.19
C ARG A 989 -54.28 -22.40 -53.13
N ARG A 990 -53.77 -23.57 -53.52
CA ARG A 990 -53.00 -24.39 -52.57
C ARG A 990 -51.72 -23.62 -52.31
N ALA A 991 -51.64 -22.90 -51.20
CA ALA A 991 -50.34 -22.68 -50.59
C ALA A 991 -49.82 -24.08 -50.25
N ASN A 992 -48.74 -24.53 -50.88
CA ASN A 992 -48.08 -25.78 -50.49
C ASN A 992 -47.70 -25.65 -49.02
N GLU A 993 -48.38 -26.39 -48.15
CA GLU A 993 -48.02 -26.45 -46.74
C GLU A 993 -46.61 -27.04 -46.66
N ILE A 994 -45.66 -26.26 -46.14
CA ILE A 994 -44.27 -26.68 -45.98
C ILE A 994 -44.25 -27.76 -44.89
N THR A 995 -43.92 -28.99 -45.26
CA THR A 995 -43.81 -30.12 -44.32
C THR A 995 -42.35 -30.39 -43.95
N ALA A 996 -42.14 -30.93 -42.75
CA ALA A 996 -40.82 -31.32 -42.26
C ALA A 996 -40.20 -32.54 -42.98
N THR A 997 -40.80 -32.99 -44.08
CA THR A 997 -40.50 -34.26 -44.78
C THR A 997 -40.16 -34.07 -46.26
N GLN A 998 -40.17 -32.83 -46.76
CA GLN A 998 -39.88 -32.53 -48.18
C GLN A 998 -38.43 -32.83 -48.55
N GLY A 999 -38.17 -33.06 -49.84
CA GLY A 999 -36.85 -33.40 -50.36
C GLY A 999 -36.46 -34.86 -50.12
N ARG A 1000 -35.22 -35.19 -50.51
CA ARG A 1000 -34.62 -36.51 -50.31
C ARG A 1000 -33.65 -36.45 -49.14
N TRP A 1001 -33.81 -37.38 -48.22
CA TRP A 1001 -32.95 -37.56 -47.06
C TRP A 1001 -31.79 -38.47 -47.43
N SER A 1002 -30.61 -38.17 -46.91
CA SER A 1002 -29.40 -38.95 -47.17
C SER A 1002 -28.42 -38.84 -46.02
N ARG A 1003 -27.55 -39.84 -45.84
CA ARG A 1003 -26.49 -39.74 -44.83
C ARG A 1003 -25.46 -38.71 -45.24
N THR A 1004 -25.07 -37.85 -44.31
CA THR A 1004 -23.97 -36.90 -44.49
C THR A 1004 -22.65 -37.59 -44.88
N SER A 1005 -22.45 -38.84 -44.41
CA SER A 1005 -21.27 -39.65 -44.72
C SER A 1005 -21.34 -40.43 -46.04
N CYS A 1006 -22.54 -40.66 -46.60
CA CYS A 1006 -22.73 -41.52 -47.78
C CYS A 1006 -23.26 -40.79 -49.01
N ALA A 1007 -24.05 -39.73 -48.84
CA ALA A 1007 -24.15 -38.70 -49.85
C ALA A 1007 -22.86 -37.89 -49.81
N THR A 1008 -21.94 -38.15 -50.74
CA THR A 1008 -21.18 -37.20 -51.57
C THR A 1008 -20.91 -35.76 -51.06
N VAL A 1009 -20.82 -35.52 -49.76
CA VAL A 1009 -20.50 -34.23 -49.12
C VAL A 1009 -19.02 -34.23 -48.72
N TYR A 1010 -18.51 -35.33 -48.15
CA TYR A 1010 -17.09 -35.45 -47.74
C TYR A 1010 -16.28 -36.50 -48.53
N ALA A 1011 -16.86 -37.13 -49.57
CA ALA A 1011 -16.19 -38.17 -50.36
C ALA A 1011 -15.22 -37.57 -51.41
N ARG A 1012 -13.92 -37.94 -51.36
CA ARG A 1012 -12.91 -37.54 -52.36
C ARG A 1012 -13.22 -38.20 -53.72
N ARG A 1013 -13.43 -37.42 -54.79
CA ARG A 1013 -13.36 -37.93 -56.18
C ARG A 1013 -11.91 -38.33 -56.47
N GLY A 1014 -11.63 -39.64 -56.51
CA GLY A 1014 -10.32 -40.16 -56.89
C GLY A 1014 -10.00 -39.89 -58.36
N PHE A 1015 -9.14 -38.92 -58.64
CA PHE A 1015 -8.43 -38.83 -59.92
C PHE A 1015 -7.37 -39.94 -59.96
N ARG A 1016 -7.64 -41.02 -60.71
CA ARG A 1016 -6.59 -41.95 -61.16
C ARG A 1016 -5.87 -41.30 -62.33
N VAL A 1017 -4.63 -40.85 -62.12
CA VAL A 1017 -3.64 -40.70 -63.20
C VAL A 1017 -2.38 -41.41 -62.76
N ALA A 1018 -2.00 -42.41 -63.55
CA ALA A 1018 -0.82 -43.22 -63.39
C ALA A 1018 0.45 -42.41 -63.70
N THR A 1019 1.50 -42.52 -62.89
CA THR A 1019 2.88 -42.42 -63.36
C THR A 1019 3.86 -43.06 -62.36
N GLY A 1020 4.61 -44.05 -62.87
CA GLY A 1020 6.07 -44.14 -62.76
C GLY A 1020 6.75 -44.15 -61.39
N ARG A 1021 7.26 -45.33 -61.02
CA ARG A 1021 8.46 -45.51 -60.17
C ARG A 1021 9.60 -44.57 -60.63
N SER A 1022 10.36 -44.00 -59.70
CA SER A 1022 11.74 -44.43 -59.37
C SER A 1022 12.49 -43.35 -58.57
N THR A 1023 12.88 -43.72 -57.34
CA THR A 1023 14.17 -43.53 -56.65
C THR A 1023 14.99 -42.22 -56.78
N ALA A 1024 15.40 -41.75 -55.59
CA ALA A 1024 16.76 -41.35 -55.20
C ALA A 1024 17.33 -40.01 -55.69
N SER A 1025 17.35 -39.03 -54.78
CA SER A 1025 18.55 -38.37 -54.24
C SER A 1025 18.13 -37.38 -53.15
#